data_AF-A0AAF1B418-F1
#
_entry.id   AF-A0AAF1B418-F1
#
_cell.length_a   1.000
_cell.length_b   1.000
_cell.length_c   1.000
_cell.angle_alpha   90.00
_cell.angle_beta   90.00
_cell.angle_gamma   90.00
#
_symmetry.space_group_name_H-M   'P 1'
#
loop_
_entity.id
_entity.type
_entity.pdbx_description
1 polymer ?
#
loop_
_entity_poly.entity_id
_entity_poly.type
_entity_poly.pdbx_seq_one_letter_code
_entity_poly.pdbx_strand_id
1 'polypeptide(L)'
;MAPRSLTIITSLLLILIAILFSRQPVCCSVNNNDFILRRPDDGTNRHILFLPLTLSHPPANSSAARRHLHPNAHMRLHDDLLKNGYYTTRLFIGTPPQKFALIVDTGSTATYVPCSSCEQCGTHQDPRFQPELSTTYQPVKCNYDCTCDDDSGQCTYERQYAEMSSSSGVLGSDVISFGDQSELKPQRAVFGCETVETGDLYRQRADGIMGLGRGDLSIVDQLVDNGVISDSFSLCYGGMDVGGGAMVLGGVSPPNDMIFTYSNAVRSQYYNVELKEFHVAGKPLSLDPSVFDRKHGTVLDSGTTYTYLPEDAFVEFKKAIMKEVTSLKQISGPDPRYNDICFSGAGSDISELSKFFPTVDMVFENGQKYSLFPENYLFRHSKMHGGYCLGFFKNGDQSTLLGGIIVRNTFVTYDREHDRIGFWKTNCSELWERLNATGAHSPAASPAGPSTVDSPRSSAVLPPEANPAADSPYFHIEEPRIGRVTFSMSFNVTYTIIKPHIKELAHNVAEELELQASQVRIKNFSSEGNGSLIRLAISPAGSDDYMSNTTALSILSRFADHSITLPEIFGTYQLSSWAAELPLKRTWWQQHHVAVVVTIILALLLGLSVSGTWFIWRRRQQTITYRPVSSSAFSEQELQPIVS
;
A
#
# COMPACT_ATOMS: atom_id res chain seq x y z
N MET A 1 -65.30 -24.74 -34.84
CA MET A 1 -64.18 -25.36 -34.11
C MET A 1 -63.18 -24.26 -33.75
N ALA A 2 -63.27 -23.71 -32.54
CA ALA A 2 -62.53 -22.49 -32.17
C ALA A 2 -62.17 -22.28 -30.68
N PRO A 3 -62.29 -23.22 -29.71
CA PRO A 3 -61.79 -22.94 -28.35
C PRO A 3 -60.58 -23.79 -27.89
N ARG A 4 -60.17 -24.84 -28.61
CA ARG A 4 -59.09 -25.75 -28.13
C ARG A 4 -57.66 -25.28 -28.43
N SER A 5 -57.45 -24.55 -29.52
CA SER A 5 -56.11 -24.06 -29.90
C SER A 5 -55.67 -22.87 -29.04
N LEU A 6 -56.59 -22.00 -28.62
CA LEU A 6 -56.26 -20.83 -27.82
C LEU A 6 -55.86 -21.20 -26.39
N THR A 7 -56.51 -22.20 -25.79
CA THR A 7 -56.17 -22.72 -24.45
C THR A 7 -54.81 -23.41 -24.42
N ILE A 8 -54.45 -24.13 -25.48
CA ILE A 8 -53.14 -24.78 -25.59
C ILE A 8 -52.03 -23.74 -25.72
N ILE A 9 -52.25 -22.67 -26.50
CA ILE A 9 -51.28 -21.59 -26.68
C ILE A 9 -51.09 -20.79 -25.37
N THR A 10 -52.18 -20.50 -24.63
CA THR A 10 -52.06 -19.82 -23.33
C THR A 10 -51.36 -20.68 -22.27
N SER A 11 -51.60 -21.99 -22.26
CA SER A 11 -50.94 -22.90 -21.33
C SER A 11 -49.46 -23.10 -21.64
N LEU A 12 -49.08 -23.20 -22.93
CA LEU A 12 -47.68 -23.23 -23.35
C LEU A 12 -46.93 -21.94 -23.01
N LEU A 13 -47.58 -20.78 -23.14
CA LEU A 13 -47.00 -19.49 -22.77
C LEU A 13 -46.76 -19.39 -21.26
N LEU A 14 -47.70 -19.86 -20.43
CA LEU A 14 -47.56 -19.90 -18.97
C LEU A 14 -46.45 -20.87 -18.51
N ILE A 15 -46.30 -22.02 -19.17
CA ILE A 15 -45.23 -22.98 -18.90
C ILE A 15 -43.87 -22.40 -19.28
N LEU A 16 -43.76 -21.69 -20.42
CA LEU A 16 -42.52 -21.04 -20.84
C LEU A 16 -42.09 -19.94 -19.86
N ILE A 17 -43.06 -19.18 -19.34
CA ILE A 17 -42.84 -18.17 -18.29
C ILE A 17 -42.36 -18.85 -17.00
N ALA A 18 -42.98 -19.96 -16.57
CA ALA A 18 -42.56 -20.68 -15.37
C ALA A 18 -41.14 -21.28 -15.46
N ILE A 19 -40.71 -21.73 -16.65
CA ILE A 19 -39.35 -22.26 -16.88
C ILE A 19 -38.29 -21.14 -16.87
N LEU A 20 -38.65 -19.94 -17.32
CA LEU A 20 -37.75 -18.78 -17.30
C LEU A 20 -37.51 -18.22 -15.88
N PHE A 21 -38.45 -18.42 -14.95
CA PHE A 21 -38.34 -17.97 -13.56
C PHE A 21 -37.78 -19.01 -12.56
N SER A 22 -37.49 -20.26 -12.98
CA SER A 22 -37.08 -21.35 -12.06
C SER A 22 -35.58 -21.69 -12.04
N ARG A 23 -34.72 -21.02 -12.82
CA ARG A 23 -33.26 -21.31 -12.81
C ARG A 23 -32.54 -20.62 -11.65
N GLN A 24 -32.34 -21.34 -10.54
CA GLN A 24 -31.30 -21.04 -9.56
C GLN A 24 -29.92 -21.51 -10.06
N PRO A 25 -28.81 -20.80 -9.77
CA PRO A 25 -27.47 -21.28 -10.08
C PRO A 25 -27.01 -22.33 -9.06
N VAL A 26 -26.65 -23.50 -9.57
CA VAL A 26 -25.97 -24.59 -8.83
C VAL A 26 -24.53 -24.18 -8.57
N CYS A 27 -24.10 -24.24 -7.30
CA CYS A 27 -22.74 -23.95 -6.86
C CYS A 27 -21.76 -25.05 -7.32
N CYS A 28 -20.54 -24.66 -7.71
CA CYS A 28 -19.41 -25.57 -7.91
C CYS A 28 -18.66 -25.80 -6.60
N SER A 29 -18.27 -27.06 -6.38
CA SER A 29 -17.41 -27.55 -5.31
C SER A 29 -15.99 -27.01 -5.45
N VAL A 30 -15.36 -26.58 -4.34
CA VAL A 30 -13.91 -26.33 -4.26
C VAL A 30 -13.38 -27.08 -3.04
N ASN A 31 -12.41 -27.96 -3.29
CA ASN A 31 -11.70 -28.79 -2.32
C ASN A 31 -10.83 -27.95 -1.37
N ASN A 32 -10.76 -28.44 -0.13
CA ASN A 32 -9.85 -28.01 0.94
C ASN A 32 -8.38 -28.14 0.54
N ASN A 33 -7.58 -27.14 0.91
CA ASN A 33 -6.22 -27.32 1.44
C ASN A 33 -5.94 -26.12 2.36
N ASP A 34 -6.31 -26.27 3.64
CA ASP A 34 -5.96 -25.33 4.71
C ASP A 34 -4.49 -25.53 5.10
N PHE A 35 -3.69 -24.48 4.98
CA PHE A 35 -2.36 -24.39 5.60
C PHE A 35 -2.51 -23.79 7.00
N ILE A 36 -2.29 -24.62 8.03
CA ILE A 36 -2.16 -24.20 9.43
C ILE A 36 -0.69 -24.37 9.83
N LEU A 37 -0.05 -23.34 10.37
CA LEU A 37 1.23 -23.49 11.08
C LEU A 37 1.27 -22.73 12.41
N ARG A 38 1.70 -23.48 13.44
CA ARG A 38 1.95 -23.11 14.84
C ARG A 38 3.43 -22.79 15.08
N ARG A 39 3.68 -22.05 16.17
CA ARG A 39 4.98 -21.61 16.73
C ARG A 39 5.79 -22.75 17.38
N PRO A 40 7.12 -22.62 17.47
CA PRO A 40 7.79 -22.83 18.77
C PRO A 40 8.91 -21.82 19.13
N ASP A 41 9.14 -21.69 20.44
CA ASP A 41 10.18 -20.95 21.17
C ASP A 41 11.57 -21.61 21.11
N ASP A 42 12.65 -20.83 21.26
CA ASP A 42 13.51 -20.74 22.47
C ASP A 42 14.91 -20.18 22.12
N GLY A 43 15.54 -19.50 23.08
CA GLY A 43 16.79 -18.78 22.93
C GLY A 43 18.06 -19.61 23.05
N THR A 44 19.21 -18.97 22.78
CA THR A 44 20.38 -18.90 23.67
C THR A 44 21.52 -18.10 23.05
N ASN A 45 22.22 -17.38 23.93
CA ASN A 45 23.31 -16.43 23.74
C ASN A 45 24.58 -17.04 23.12
N ARG A 46 25.17 -16.39 22.09
CA ARG A 46 26.62 -16.46 21.80
C ARG A 46 27.15 -15.12 21.26
N HIS A 47 28.33 -14.74 21.77
CA HIS A 47 29.05 -13.50 21.49
C HIS A 47 29.63 -13.42 20.08
N ILE A 48 29.73 -12.21 19.52
CA ILE A 48 30.09 -11.93 18.12
C ILE A 48 31.26 -10.94 18.06
N LEU A 49 32.23 -11.25 17.21
CA LEU A 49 33.37 -10.42 16.83
C LEU A 49 33.22 -10.07 15.34
N PHE A 50 33.30 -8.79 14.98
CA PHE A 50 33.45 -8.35 13.60
C PHE A 50 34.76 -7.55 13.47
N LEU A 51 35.63 -7.96 12.54
CA LEU A 51 36.77 -7.18 12.07
C LEU A 51 36.41 -6.54 10.73
N PRO A 52 36.54 -5.22 10.55
CA PRO A 52 36.50 -4.59 9.24
C PRO A 52 37.92 -4.53 8.67
N LEU A 53 38.11 -5.01 7.43
CA LEU A 53 39.28 -4.68 6.63
C LEU A 53 38.88 -3.58 5.65
N THR A 54 39.48 -2.40 5.81
CA THR A 54 39.35 -1.27 4.90
C THR A 54 40.44 -1.34 3.84
N LEU A 55 40.06 -1.13 2.57
CA LEU A 55 41.01 -0.90 1.47
C LEU A 55 40.96 0.58 1.09
N SER A 56 42.04 1.29 1.42
CA SER A 56 42.25 2.69 1.08
C SER A 56 42.35 2.86 -0.44
N HIS A 57 41.57 3.77 -1.02
CA HIS A 57 41.74 4.21 -2.41
C HIS A 57 42.17 5.69 -2.48
N PRO A 58 42.99 6.08 -3.49
CA PRO A 58 43.58 7.41 -3.61
C PRO A 58 42.61 8.45 -4.21
N PRO A 59 42.87 9.76 -4.07
CA PRO A 59 41.91 10.79 -4.46
C PRO A 59 41.81 10.91 -5.99
N ALA A 60 40.58 10.94 -6.50
CA ALA A 60 40.29 11.26 -7.89
C ALA A 60 40.53 12.76 -8.15
N ASN A 61 41.29 13.06 -9.20
CA ASN A 61 41.56 14.42 -9.67
C ASN A 61 40.25 15.13 -10.07
N SER A 62 40.01 16.30 -9.48
CA SER A 62 38.90 17.18 -9.80
C SER A 62 39.10 17.87 -11.16
N SER A 63 38.45 17.34 -12.20
CA SER A 63 38.19 18.10 -13.43
C SER A 63 36.83 18.77 -13.35
N ALA A 64 36.79 20.08 -13.56
CA ALA A 64 35.64 20.98 -13.46
C ALA A 64 34.32 20.37 -13.95
N ALA A 65 33.36 20.23 -13.03
CA ALA A 65 32.02 19.73 -13.29
C ALA A 65 31.25 20.68 -14.22
N ARG A 66 30.98 20.24 -15.44
CA ARG A 66 29.77 20.67 -16.14
C ARG A 66 28.59 20.23 -15.26
N ARG A 67 27.76 21.17 -14.79
CA ARG A 67 26.47 20.87 -14.15
C ARG A 67 25.57 20.14 -15.15
N HIS A 68 25.77 18.84 -15.27
CA HIS A 68 24.75 17.95 -15.80
C HIS A 68 23.72 17.77 -14.69
N LEU A 69 22.47 18.13 -14.96
CA LEU A 69 21.37 17.82 -14.06
C LEU A 69 21.25 16.29 -14.07
N HIS A 70 21.73 15.61 -13.03
CA HIS A 70 21.54 14.17 -12.89
C HIS A 70 20.06 13.90 -12.61
N PRO A 71 19.44 12.90 -13.26
CA PRO A 71 18.07 12.51 -12.96
C PRO A 71 17.99 11.93 -11.55
N ASN A 72 16.88 12.15 -10.86
CA ASN A 72 16.66 11.64 -9.51
C ASN A 72 15.70 10.44 -9.55
N ALA A 73 15.88 9.51 -8.61
CA ALA A 73 14.90 8.46 -8.35
C ALA A 73 13.90 8.93 -7.30
N HIS A 74 12.72 9.37 -7.75
CA HIS A 74 11.62 9.75 -6.86
C HIS A 74 10.83 8.50 -6.50
N MET A 75 10.78 8.17 -5.22
CA MET A 75 10.16 6.94 -4.72
C MET A 75 9.21 7.24 -3.57
N ARG A 76 8.05 6.59 -3.57
CA ARG A 76 7.11 6.67 -2.46
C ARG A 76 7.57 5.78 -1.31
N LEU A 77 7.40 6.29 -0.09
CA LEU A 77 7.51 5.49 1.12
C LEU A 77 6.12 5.03 1.57
N HIS A 78 6.07 3.81 2.07
CA HIS A 78 4.89 3.11 2.54
C HIS A 78 5.10 2.63 3.99
N ASP A 79 4.04 2.08 4.58
CA ASP A 79 4.01 1.56 5.95
C ASP A 79 4.17 2.65 7.03
N ASP A 80 4.21 2.23 8.28
CA ASP A 80 4.24 3.12 9.44
C ASP A 80 5.08 2.49 10.57
N LEU A 81 5.81 3.35 11.28
CA LEU A 81 6.68 2.98 12.39
C LEU A 81 5.95 2.26 13.54
N LEU A 82 4.71 2.63 13.86
CA LEU A 82 3.98 2.00 14.97
C LEU A 82 3.40 0.65 14.58
N LYS A 83 2.97 0.50 13.32
CA LYS A 83 2.34 -0.72 12.84
C LYS A 83 3.35 -1.81 12.51
N ASN A 84 4.41 -1.45 11.79
CA ASN A 84 5.37 -2.42 11.25
C ASN A 84 6.79 -2.25 11.80
N GLY A 85 7.11 -1.12 12.46
CA GLY A 85 8.46 -0.83 12.94
C GLY A 85 9.38 -0.14 11.93
N TYR A 86 8.96 -0.04 10.66
CA TYR A 86 9.79 0.47 9.56
C TYR A 86 8.95 1.09 8.45
N TYR A 87 9.61 1.82 7.55
CA TYR A 87 9.07 2.24 6.27
C TYR A 87 9.64 1.41 5.14
N THR A 88 8.81 1.12 4.14
CA THR A 88 9.24 0.42 2.93
C THR A 88 9.12 1.30 1.69
N THR A 89 9.92 1.01 0.66
CA THR A 89 9.69 1.52 -0.69
C THR A 89 9.43 0.37 -1.66
N ARG A 90 9.19 0.67 -2.94
CA ARG A 90 8.98 -0.34 -3.98
C ARG A 90 10.15 -0.32 -4.96
N LEU A 91 10.88 -1.43 -5.01
CA LEU A 91 11.93 -1.66 -6.00
C LEU A 91 11.48 -2.76 -6.95
N PHE A 92 11.75 -2.59 -8.24
CA PHE A 92 11.43 -3.60 -9.24
C PHE A 92 12.73 -4.19 -9.78
N ILE A 93 12.85 -5.52 -9.80
CA ILE A 93 14.07 -6.24 -10.20
C ILE A 93 13.72 -7.22 -11.32
N GLY A 94 14.53 -7.23 -12.39
CA GLY A 94 14.45 -8.18 -13.49
C GLY A 94 13.72 -7.71 -14.75
N THR A 95 13.75 -8.57 -15.78
CA THR A 95 13.07 -8.36 -17.06
C THR A 95 12.28 -9.62 -17.47
N PRO A 96 10.93 -9.63 -17.35
CA PRO A 96 10.06 -8.53 -16.92
C PRO A 96 10.23 -8.17 -15.43
N PRO A 97 9.90 -6.92 -15.02
CA PRO A 97 10.14 -6.48 -13.65
C PRO A 97 9.28 -7.22 -12.61
N GLN A 98 9.92 -7.69 -11.54
CA GLN A 98 9.30 -8.28 -10.34
C GLN A 98 9.36 -7.26 -9.21
N LYS A 99 8.24 -7.01 -8.51
CA LYS A 99 8.09 -5.92 -7.53
C LYS A 99 8.33 -6.40 -6.11
N PHE A 100 9.15 -5.66 -5.36
CA PHE A 100 9.49 -5.94 -3.95
C PHE A 100 9.27 -4.71 -3.07
N ALA A 101 8.80 -4.96 -1.85
CA ALA A 101 8.68 -4.00 -0.78
C ALA A 101 9.85 -4.09 0.18
N LEU A 102 10.80 -3.18 0.03
CA LEU A 102 12.05 -3.22 0.78
C LEU A 102 12.05 -2.20 1.90
N ILE A 103 12.49 -2.61 3.09
CA ILE A 103 12.75 -1.70 4.21
C ILE A 103 13.84 -0.72 3.78
N VAL A 104 13.59 0.56 4.01
CA VAL A 104 14.57 1.61 3.71
C VAL A 104 15.50 1.78 4.89
N ASP A 105 16.75 1.38 4.74
CA ASP A 105 17.66 1.18 5.88
C ASP A 105 19.01 1.89 5.69
N THR A 106 19.21 3.01 6.37
CA THR A 106 20.48 3.75 6.40
C THR A 106 21.50 3.14 7.36
N GLY A 107 21.08 2.18 8.18
CA GLY A 107 21.90 1.37 9.09
C GLY A 107 22.48 0.10 8.46
N SER A 108 22.22 -0.18 7.17
CA SER A 108 22.82 -1.33 6.46
C SER A 108 23.34 -1.00 5.07
N THR A 109 24.29 -1.81 4.61
CA THR A 109 25.08 -1.56 3.39
C THR A 109 24.79 -2.55 2.26
N ALA A 110 23.71 -3.32 2.35
CA ALA A 110 23.35 -4.31 1.34
C ALA A 110 21.86 -4.21 0.98
N THR A 111 21.56 -4.25 -0.31
CA THR A 111 20.19 -4.43 -0.80
C THR A 111 19.96 -5.90 -1.14
N TYR A 112 18.87 -6.49 -0.67
CA TYR A 112 18.57 -7.90 -0.90
C TYR A 112 17.08 -8.24 -0.89
N VAL A 113 16.76 -9.38 -1.49
CA VAL A 113 15.44 -10.01 -1.55
C VAL A 113 15.55 -11.53 -1.44
N PRO A 114 14.51 -12.22 -0.95
CA PRO A 114 14.47 -13.67 -0.92
C PRO A 114 14.25 -14.21 -2.32
N CYS A 115 15.04 -15.22 -2.66
CA CYS A 115 14.94 -15.90 -3.94
C CYS A 115 14.05 -17.14 -3.90
N SER A 116 13.55 -17.55 -5.05
CA SER A 116 12.68 -18.72 -5.23
C SER A 116 13.31 -20.00 -4.69
N SER A 117 14.65 -20.09 -4.71
CA SER A 117 15.44 -21.19 -4.14
C SER A 117 15.60 -21.16 -2.62
N CYS A 118 15.12 -20.13 -1.93
CA CYS A 118 15.30 -20.01 -0.49
C CYS A 118 14.47 -21.04 0.28
N GLU A 119 15.11 -22.02 0.90
CA GLU A 119 14.40 -23.01 1.73
C GLU A 119 14.17 -22.50 3.17
N GLN A 120 15.01 -21.58 3.65
CA GLN A 120 14.96 -21.04 5.02
C GLN A 120 14.69 -19.53 5.04
N CYS A 121 13.67 -19.08 4.30
CA CYS A 121 13.17 -17.70 4.38
C CYS A 121 11.72 -17.68 4.87
N GLY A 122 11.32 -16.54 5.39
CA GLY A 122 9.95 -16.21 5.75
C GLY A 122 8.99 -16.22 4.57
N THR A 123 7.73 -15.99 4.91
CA THR A 123 6.68 -15.64 3.94
C THR A 123 6.41 -14.15 4.09
N HIS A 124 6.79 -13.40 3.07
CA HIS A 124 6.62 -11.95 3.02
C HIS A 124 5.41 -11.55 2.18
N GLN A 125 5.24 -10.27 1.89
CA GLN A 125 4.04 -9.75 1.28
C GLN A 125 3.96 -9.93 -0.25
N ASP A 126 5.08 -9.89 -0.95
CA ASP A 126 5.18 -10.12 -2.39
C ASP A 126 5.95 -11.44 -2.67
N PRO A 127 5.77 -12.06 -3.86
CA PRO A 127 6.46 -13.30 -4.19
C PRO A 127 7.99 -13.14 -4.20
N ARG A 128 8.70 -14.20 -3.79
CA ARG A 128 10.16 -14.28 -3.86
C ARG A 128 10.66 -14.03 -5.28
N PHE A 129 11.85 -13.44 -5.40
CA PHE A 129 12.49 -13.20 -6.68
C PHE A 129 12.72 -14.52 -7.41
N GLN A 130 12.33 -14.59 -8.67
CA GLN A 130 12.51 -15.74 -9.56
C GLN A 130 13.60 -15.40 -10.58
N PRO A 131 14.88 -15.71 -10.32
CA PRO A 131 15.97 -15.43 -11.25
C PRO A 131 15.75 -16.00 -12.64
N GLU A 132 15.17 -17.20 -12.73
CA GLU A 132 14.89 -17.94 -13.96
C GLU A 132 13.84 -17.27 -14.86
N LEU A 133 13.00 -16.39 -14.31
CA LEU A 133 12.01 -15.64 -15.06
C LEU A 133 12.54 -14.30 -15.58
N SER A 134 13.73 -13.88 -15.15
CA SER A 134 14.36 -12.65 -15.60
C SER A 134 15.38 -12.91 -16.71
N THR A 135 15.11 -12.36 -17.89
CA THR A 135 16.02 -12.44 -19.05
C THR A 135 17.31 -11.62 -18.88
N THR A 136 17.38 -10.74 -17.89
CA THR A 136 18.52 -9.86 -17.62
C THR A 136 19.33 -10.24 -16.38
N TYR A 137 18.89 -11.27 -15.65
CA TYR A 137 19.56 -11.80 -14.48
C TYR A 137 20.92 -12.41 -14.84
N GLN A 138 21.93 -12.09 -14.04
CA GLN A 138 23.27 -12.65 -14.16
C GLN A 138 23.78 -12.98 -12.74
N PRO A 139 24.14 -14.25 -12.45
CA PRO A 139 24.78 -14.58 -11.18
C PRO A 139 26.15 -13.89 -11.10
N VAL A 140 26.48 -13.32 -9.94
CA VAL A 140 27.80 -12.72 -9.72
C VAL A 140 28.80 -13.84 -9.48
N LYS A 141 29.67 -14.05 -10.47
CA LYS A 141 30.68 -15.10 -10.41
C LYS A 141 31.76 -14.77 -9.39
N CYS A 142 32.25 -15.81 -8.75
CA CYS A 142 33.42 -15.75 -7.88
C CYS A 142 34.60 -15.02 -8.50
N ASN A 143 35.18 -14.11 -7.71
CA ASN A 143 36.45 -13.47 -7.96
C ASN A 143 37.26 -13.43 -6.65
N TYR A 144 38.46 -12.86 -6.68
CA TYR A 144 39.31 -12.76 -5.49
C TYR A 144 38.81 -11.72 -4.47
N ASP A 145 37.80 -10.91 -4.83
CA ASP A 145 37.24 -9.82 -4.03
C ASP A 145 35.98 -10.23 -3.26
N CYS A 146 35.52 -11.48 -3.39
CA CYS A 146 34.31 -11.96 -2.72
C CYS A 146 34.50 -13.34 -2.08
N THR A 147 33.73 -13.60 -1.02
CA THR A 147 33.57 -14.95 -0.48
C THR A 147 32.72 -15.77 -1.44
N CYS A 148 33.02 -17.05 -1.59
CA CYS A 148 32.40 -17.92 -2.57
C CYS A 148 31.58 -19.03 -1.96
N ASP A 149 30.47 -19.34 -2.60
CA ASP A 149 29.78 -20.61 -2.43
C ASP A 149 30.47 -21.65 -3.33
N ASP A 150 31.09 -22.66 -2.71
CA ASP A 150 31.90 -23.66 -3.41
C ASP A 150 31.08 -24.51 -4.39
N ASP A 151 29.78 -24.71 -4.11
CA ASP A 151 28.88 -25.53 -4.92
C ASP A 151 28.43 -24.81 -6.19
N SER A 152 28.07 -23.52 -6.09
CA SER A 152 27.54 -22.74 -7.22
C SER A 152 28.58 -21.85 -7.93
N GLY A 153 29.76 -21.64 -7.32
CA GLY A 153 30.79 -20.74 -7.84
C GLY A 153 30.36 -19.27 -7.90
N GLN A 154 29.43 -18.88 -7.03
CA GLN A 154 28.88 -17.53 -6.93
C GLN A 154 29.40 -16.82 -5.69
N CYS A 155 29.52 -15.49 -5.79
CA CYS A 155 29.85 -14.67 -4.63
C CYS A 155 28.71 -14.73 -3.61
N THR A 156 29.05 -14.82 -2.33
CA THR A 156 28.10 -14.82 -1.22
C THR A 156 28.13 -13.50 -0.46
N TYR A 157 27.06 -13.25 0.29
CA TYR A 157 27.02 -12.19 1.27
C TYR A 157 26.34 -12.68 2.55
N GLU A 158 26.69 -12.05 3.66
CA GLU A 158 26.08 -12.26 4.96
C GLU A 158 25.97 -10.92 5.67
N ARG A 159 24.83 -10.70 6.34
CA ARG A 159 24.58 -9.55 7.20
C ARG A 159 23.92 -9.98 8.49
N GLN A 160 24.33 -9.34 9.57
CA GLN A 160 23.75 -9.51 10.89
C GLN A 160 23.37 -8.16 11.48
N TYR A 161 22.20 -8.10 12.09
CA TYR A 161 21.57 -6.89 12.59
C TYR A 161 21.68 -6.78 14.11
N ALA A 162 21.46 -5.57 14.65
CA ALA A 162 21.54 -5.30 16.09
C ALA A 162 20.50 -6.11 16.90
N GLU A 163 19.35 -6.43 16.30
CA GLU A 163 18.32 -7.33 16.85
C GLU A 163 18.70 -8.81 16.78
N MET A 164 19.92 -9.14 16.32
CA MET A 164 20.50 -10.48 16.20
C MET A 164 19.94 -11.34 15.06
N SER A 165 18.99 -10.81 14.27
CA SER A 165 18.58 -11.39 12.99
C SER A 165 19.74 -11.38 11.99
N SER A 166 19.73 -12.32 11.06
CA SER A 166 20.70 -12.40 9.97
C SER A 166 20.03 -12.71 8.63
N SER A 167 20.68 -12.24 7.57
CA SER A 167 20.34 -12.50 6.18
C SER A 167 21.60 -12.95 5.46
N SER A 168 21.51 -14.02 4.67
CA SER A 168 22.62 -14.51 3.87
C SER A 168 22.14 -15.17 2.58
N GLY A 169 23.03 -15.20 1.60
CA GLY A 169 22.77 -15.84 0.31
C GLY A 169 23.85 -15.54 -0.72
N VAL A 170 23.46 -15.60 -1.99
CA VAL A 170 24.35 -15.37 -3.13
C VAL A 170 24.10 -13.98 -3.73
N LEU A 171 25.09 -13.45 -4.44
CA LEU A 171 24.98 -12.17 -5.14
C LEU A 171 24.51 -12.38 -6.57
N GLY A 172 23.51 -11.60 -6.97
CA GLY A 172 22.99 -11.53 -8.33
C GLY A 172 23.08 -10.13 -8.88
N SER A 173 23.23 -9.99 -10.20
CA SER A 173 23.11 -8.73 -10.91
C SER A 173 21.90 -8.75 -11.83
N ASP A 174 21.06 -7.73 -11.75
CA ASP A 174 19.93 -7.59 -12.65
C ASP A 174 19.60 -6.10 -12.88
N VAL A 175 18.64 -5.85 -13.77
CA VAL A 175 18.06 -4.54 -14.01
C VAL A 175 17.09 -4.22 -12.88
N ILE A 176 17.33 -3.09 -12.21
CA ILE A 176 16.44 -2.51 -11.21
C ILE A 176 15.74 -1.28 -11.76
N SER A 177 14.54 -0.99 -11.28
CA SER A 177 13.84 0.27 -11.55
C SER A 177 13.05 0.75 -10.34
N PHE A 178 12.81 2.06 -10.31
CA PHE A 178 12.37 2.80 -9.12
C PHE A 178 10.88 3.21 -9.18
N GLY A 179 10.11 2.53 -10.04
CA GLY A 179 8.69 2.80 -10.29
C GLY A 179 8.44 3.90 -11.33
N ASP A 180 7.19 3.99 -11.78
CA ASP A 180 6.79 4.84 -12.92
C ASP A 180 6.89 6.35 -12.65
N GLN A 181 6.99 6.74 -11.39
CA GLN A 181 7.09 8.14 -10.95
C GLN A 181 8.54 8.63 -10.87
N SER A 182 9.52 7.75 -11.13
CA SER A 182 10.94 8.08 -11.10
C SER A 182 11.43 8.59 -12.45
N GLU A 183 12.22 9.66 -12.45
CA GLU A 183 12.91 10.16 -13.65
C GLU A 183 14.13 9.30 -14.00
N LEU A 184 14.74 8.67 -12.99
CA LEU A 184 15.86 7.76 -13.16
C LEU A 184 15.42 6.50 -13.91
N LYS A 185 16.01 6.31 -15.09
CA LYS A 185 15.81 5.12 -15.93
C LYS A 185 16.29 3.85 -15.22
N PRO A 186 15.79 2.66 -15.61
CA PRO A 186 16.28 1.39 -15.05
C PRO A 186 17.81 1.28 -15.12
N GLN A 187 18.40 0.79 -14.04
CA GLN A 187 19.84 0.65 -13.87
C GLN A 187 20.22 -0.80 -13.62
N ARG A 188 21.46 -1.19 -13.90
CA ARG A 188 21.97 -2.49 -13.46
C ARG A 188 22.54 -2.35 -12.06
N ALA A 189 22.16 -3.25 -11.15
CA ALA A 189 22.70 -3.29 -9.80
C ALA A 189 22.95 -4.74 -9.37
N VAL A 190 23.86 -4.90 -8.41
CA VAL A 190 24.12 -6.11 -7.65
C VAL A 190 23.29 -6.07 -6.36
N PHE A 191 22.66 -7.18 -6.04
CA PHE A 191 21.85 -7.35 -4.85
C PHE A 191 22.02 -8.76 -4.28
N GLY A 192 21.66 -8.91 -3.01
CA GLY A 192 21.61 -10.19 -2.34
C GLY A 192 20.35 -10.98 -2.72
N CYS A 193 20.56 -12.21 -3.17
CA CYS A 193 19.54 -13.22 -3.39
C CYS A 193 19.55 -14.13 -2.16
N GLU A 194 18.66 -13.87 -1.19
CA GLU A 194 18.68 -14.60 0.09
C GLU A 194 18.34 -16.06 -0.09
N THR A 195 19.08 -16.89 0.66
CA THR A 195 18.84 -18.32 0.81
C THR A 195 18.55 -18.71 2.26
N VAL A 196 18.86 -17.82 3.21
CA VAL A 196 18.61 -18.00 4.64
C VAL A 196 18.29 -16.67 5.32
N GLU A 197 17.21 -16.66 6.09
CA GLU A 197 16.84 -15.61 7.05
C GLU A 197 16.71 -16.19 8.46
N THR A 198 16.97 -15.36 9.46
CA THR A 198 16.76 -15.72 10.87
C THR A 198 16.05 -14.59 11.65
N GLY A 199 15.62 -14.89 12.87
CA GLY A 199 15.13 -13.86 13.79
C GLY A 199 13.85 -13.18 13.34
N ASP A 200 13.84 -11.85 13.43
CA ASP A 200 12.71 -11.00 13.07
C ASP A 200 12.59 -10.79 11.56
N LEU A 201 13.70 -10.86 10.80
CA LEU A 201 13.68 -10.86 9.33
C LEU A 201 12.81 -11.99 8.78
N TYR A 202 12.94 -13.21 9.31
CA TYR A 202 12.11 -14.36 8.91
C TYR A 202 10.60 -14.12 9.10
N ARG A 203 10.21 -13.23 10.03
CA ARG A 203 8.80 -12.97 10.37
C ARG A 203 8.29 -11.64 9.83
N GLN A 204 9.16 -10.86 9.21
CA GLN A 204 8.83 -9.52 8.76
C GLN A 204 7.86 -9.57 7.57
N ARG A 205 7.03 -8.53 7.45
CA ARG A 205 6.12 -8.38 6.33
C ARG A 205 6.84 -7.95 5.05
N ALA A 206 7.83 -7.07 5.16
CA ALA A 206 8.62 -6.59 4.03
C ALA A 206 9.36 -7.74 3.33
N ASP A 207 9.65 -7.59 2.04
CA ASP A 207 10.27 -8.63 1.22
C ASP A 207 11.81 -8.57 1.27
N GLY A 208 12.39 -7.82 2.20
CA GLY A 208 13.84 -7.62 2.28
C GLY A 208 14.21 -6.19 2.63
N ILE A 209 15.48 -5.85 2.41
CA ILE A 209 16.06 -4.56 2.81
C ILE A 209 16.70 -3.87 1.62
N MET A 210 16.52 -2.55 1.55
CA MET A 210 17.26 -1.64 0.68
C MET A 210 18.28 -0.89 1.52
N GLY A 211 19.51 -1.38 1.52
CA GLY A 211 20.62 -0.77 2.26
C GLY A 211 21.09 0.53 1.63
N LEU A 212 21.00 1.62 2.40
CA LEU A 212 21.41 2.98 2.02
C LEU A 212 22.70 3.43 2.74
N GLY A 213 23.27 2.61 3.62
CA GLY A 213 24.57 2.84 4.27
C GLY A 213 25.72 2.91 3.27
N ARG A 214 26.91 3.30 3.72
CA ARG A 214 28.11 3.40 2.88
C ARG A 214 28.77 2.02 2.73
N GLY A 215 28.67 1.42 1.56
CA GLY A 215 29.35 0.19 1.16
C GLY A 215 28.94 -0.29 -0.23
N ASP A 216 29.80 -1.03 -0.90
CA ASP A 216 29.70 -1.38 -2.33
C ASP A 216 28.41 -2.12 -2.73
N LEU A 217 27.72 -2.79 -1.80
CA LEU A 217 26.43 -3.46 -2.03
C LEU A 217 25.21 -2.56 -1.73
N SER A 218 25.44 -1.33 -1.30
CA SER A 218 24.40 -0.33 -1.14
C SER A 218 23.89 0.09 -2.51
N ILE A 219 22.59 0.34 -2.60
CA ILE A 219 22.01 0.86 -3.83
C ILE A 219 22.52 2.27 -4.15
N VAL A 220 22.82 3.08 -3.12
CA VAL A 220 23.28 4.46 -3.32
C VAL A 220 24.67 4.47 -3.92
N ASP A 221 25.61 3.71 -3.34
CA ASP A 221 26.99 3.63 -3.83
C ASP A 221 27.03 3.15 -5.28
N GLN A 222 26.30 2.08 -5.60
CA GLN A 222 26.25 1.57 -6.96
C GLN A 222 25.70 2.58 -7.97
N LEU A 223 24.71 3.40 -7.59
CA LEU A 223 24.16 4.43 -8.49
C LEU A 223 25.10 5.64 -8.63
N VAL A 224 25.80 6.02 -7.56
CA VAL A 224 26.79 7.09 -7.57
C VAL A 224 28.03 6.69 -8.39
N ASP A 225 28.55 5.48 -8.19
CA ASP A 225 29.72 4.95 -8.90
C ASP A 225 29.46 4.80 -10.40
N ASN A 226 28.22 4.47 -10.77
CA ASN A 226 27.78 4.45 -12.17
C ASN A 226 27.53 5.87 -12.75
N GLY A 227 27.65 6.93 -11.94
CA GLY A 227 27.49 8.32 -12.36
C GLY A 227 26.06 8.71 -12.75
N VAL A 228 25.05 7.96 -12.29
CA VAL A 228 23.65 8.18 -12.71
C VAL A 228 22.86 9.07 -11.77
N ILE A 229 23.32 9.22 -10.53
CA ILE A 229 22.81 10.19 -9.55
C ILE A 229 23.99 10.95 -8.92
N SER A 230 23.73 12.11 -8.30
CA SER A 230 24.71 12.75 -7.41
C SER A 230 24.84 11.99 -6.09
N ASP A 231 25.95 12.19 -5.37
CA ASP A 231 26.25 11.53 -4.10
C ASP A 231 25.44 12.10 -2.92
N SER A 232 24.12 11.90 -2.98
CA SER A 232 23.17 12.31 -1.96
C SER A 232 21.85 11.54 -2.11
N PHE A 233 21.08 11.47 -1.03
CA PHE A 233 19.68 11.04 -1.06
C PHE A 233 18.90 11.72 0.06
N SER A 234 17.57 11.66 0.03
CA SER A 234 16.71 12.26 1.05
C SER A 234 15.52 11.38 1.42
N LEU A 235 15.11 11.42 2.68
CA LEU A 235 13.99 10.67 3.25
C LEU A 235 13.03 11.64 3.98
N CYS A 236 11.73 11.43 3.83
CA CYS A 236 10.70 12.23 4.50
C CYS A 236 9.58 11.31 4.97
N TYR A 237 9.52 11.02 6.26
CA TYR A 237 8.46 10.18 6.84
C TYR A 237 7.25 11.00 7.24
N GLY A 238 6.07 10.46 6.97
CA GLY A 238 4.82 11.04 7.45
C GLY A 238 4.78 11.19 8.97
N GLY A 239 3.90 12.08 9.42
CA GLY A 239 3.66 12.33 10.84
C GLY A 239 3.02 11.16 11.57
N MET A 240 2.73 11.34 12.85
CA MET A 240 2.14 10.29 13.68
C MET A 240 0.71 9.86 13.26
N ASP A 241 0.00 10.67 12.46
CA ASP A 241 -1.32 10.33 11.89
C ASP A 241 -1.25 9.91 10.41
N VAL A 242 -0.07 9.95 9.79
CA VAL A 242 0.07 9.72 8.35
C VAL A 242 1.22 8.75 8.09
N GLY A 243 0.88 7.53 7.67
CA GLY A 243 1.88 6.56 7.22
C GLY A 243 2.50 6.93 5.86
N GLY A 244 3.60 6.28 5.54
CA GLY A 244 4.35 6.46 4.30
C GLY A 244 5.18 7.75 4.28
N GLY A 245 5.40 8.29 3.09
CA GLY A 245 6.24 9.46 2.88
C GLY A 245 6.88 9.50 1.49
N ALA A 246 8.03 10.16 1.40
CA ALA A 246 8.77 10.36 0.17
C ALA A 246 10.26 10.03 0.35
N MET A 247 10.87 9.51 -0.70
CA MET A 247 12.29 9.24 -0.81
C MET A 247 12.80 9.74 -2.15
N VAL A 248 14.00 10.29 -2.15
CA VAL A 248 14.70 10.72 -3.36
C VAL A 248 16.11 10.14 -3.34
N LEU A 249 16.47 9.34 -4.34
CA LEU A 249 17.87 8.97 -4.61
C LEU A 249 18.47 9.98 -5.59
N GLY A 250 19.55 10.63 -5.19
CA GLY A 250 20.11 11.80 -5.85
C GLY A 250 19.87 13.09 -5.08
N GLY A 251 20.40 14.19 -5.61
CA GLY A 251 20.52 15.47 -4.94
C GLY A 251 19.27 16.31 -5.07
N VAL A 252 18.85 16.91 -3.97
CA VAL A 252 17.79 17.91 -3.92
C VAL A 252 18.39 19.21 -3.41
N SER A 253 18.01 20.35 -4.02
CA SER A 253 18.47 21.65 -3.54
C SER A 253 17.94 21.89 -2.13
N PRO A 254 18.81 22.15 -1.13
CA PRO A 254 18.37 22.29 0.24
C PRO A 254 17.55 23.58 0.43
N PRO A 255 16.42 23.52 1.16
CA PRO A 255 15.70 24.70 1.60
C PRO A 255 16.59 25.63 2.45
N ASN A 256 16.31 26.94 2.43
CA ASN A 256 17.13 27.95 3.10
C ASN A 256 17.20 27.77 4.63
N ASP A 257 16.18 27.20 5.24
CA ASP A 257 16.00 26.97 6.67
C ASP A 257 16.39 25.54 7.10
N MET A 258 16.96 24.74 6.18
CA MET A 258 17.50 23.43 6.52
C MET A 258 18.70 23.57 7.46
N ILE A 259 18.70 22.72 8.49
CA ILE A 259 19.72 22.70 9.55
C ILE A 259 20.70 21.57 9.28
N PHE A 260 21.99 21.86 9.26
CA PHE A 260 23.01 20.88 8.93
C PHE A 260 23.85 20.47 10.13
N THR A 261 24.28 19.22 10.13
CA THR A 261 25.30 18.69 11.03
C THR A 261 26.35 17.94 10.21
N TYR A 262 27.59 17.95 10.67
CA TYR A 262 28.64 17.17 10.04
C TYR A 262 28.36 15.66 10.21
N SER A 263 28.70 14.89 9.19
CA SER A 263 28.56 13.43 9.18
C SER A 263 29.90 12.79 8.82
N ASN A 264 30.58 12.28 9.84
CA ASN A 264 31.92 11.73 9.68
C ASN A 264 31.91 10.36 8.97
N ALA A 265 32.10 10.35 7.65
CA ALA A 265 32.17 9.13 6.84
C ALA A 265 33.33 8.19 7.22
N VAL A 266 34.40 8.71 7.82
CA VAL A 266 35.57 7.92 8.25
C VAL A 266 35.28 7.13 9.52
N ARG A 267 34.32 7.61 10.33
CA ARG A 267 34.00 7.01 11.62
C ARG A 267 33.34 5.64 11.47
N SER A 268 32.40 5.50 10.56
CA SER A 268 31.69 4.25 10.32
C SER A 268 31.00 4.27 8.95
N GLN A 269 30.56 3.09 8.51
CA GLN A 269 29.67 2.95 7.34
C GLN A 269 28.28 3.57 7.53
N TYR A 270 27.96 4.00 8.76
CA TYR A 270 26.68 4.58 9.13
C TYR A 270 26.69 6.10 9.06
N TYR A 271 25.51 6.69 9.04
CA TYR A 271 25.35 8.14 9.00
C TYR A 271 25.41 8.74 10.40
N ASN A 272 26.60 9.21 10.74
CA ASN A 272 26.84 9.83 12.03
C ASN A 272 26.32 11.27 12.09
N VAL A 273 25.81 11.65 13.26
CA VAL A 273 25.39 13.01 13.60
C VAL A 273 26.28 13.50 14.73
N GLU A 274 26.93 14.66 14.58
CA GLU A 274 27.75 15.26 15.65
C GLU A 274 26.89 15.91 16.74
N LEU A 275 26.14 15.09 17.48
CA LEU A 275 25.29 15.48 18.60
C LEU A 275 26.14 15.74 19.87
N LYS A 276 25.93 16.89 20.51
CA LYS A 276 26.61 17.23 21.78
C LYS A 276 25.67 17.29 22.96
N GLU A 277 24.47 17.82 22.78
CA GLU A 277 23.53 18.02 23.89
C GLU A 277 22.09 17.74 23.46
N PHE A 278 21.29 17.25 24.41
CA PHE A 278 19.84 17.40 24.36
C PHE A 278 19.43 18.53 25.30
N HIS A 279 18.52 19.41 24.85
CA HIS A 279 17.86 20.38 25.71
C HIS A 279 16.39 19.98 25.88
N VAL A 280 15.90 19.90 27.11
CA VAL A 280 14.48 19.62 27.40
C VAL A 280 13.87 20.88 28.00
N ALA A 281 12.80 21.39 27.39
CA ALA A 281 12.21 22.69 27.73
C ALA A 281 13.28 23.82 27.77
N GLY A 282 14.19 23.81 26.80
CA GLY A 282 15.27 24.79 26.65
C GLY A 282 16.42 24.67 27.66
N LYS A 283 16.46 23.62 28.50
CA LYS A 283 17.52 23.39 29.48
C LYS A 283 18.39 22.20 29.06
N PRO A 284 19.73 22.32 29.02
CA PRO A 284 20.61 21.21 28.72
C PRO A 284 20.46 20.11 29.79
N LEU A 285 20.54 18.86 29.34
CA LEU A 285 20.66 17.74 30.26
C LEU A 285 21.99 17.81 31.03
N SER A 286 21.98 17.37 32.29
CA SER A 286 23.15 17.41 33.16
C SER A 286 24.07 16.20 32.95
N LEU A 287 24.68 16.09 31.77
CA LEU A 287 25.67 15.05 31.45
C LEU A 287 26.84 15.59 30.62
N ASP A 288 27.94 14.84 30.61
CA ASP A 288 29.09 15.12 29.75
C ASP A 288 28.72 14.86 28.26
N PRO A 289 28.94 15.81 27.34
CA PRO A 289 28.71 15.60 25.91
C PRO A 289 29.42 14.38 25.32
N SER A 290 30.55 13.93 25.91
CA SER A 290 31.29 12.76 25.45
C SER A 290 30.47 11.45 25.53
N VAL A 291 29.36 11.44 26.27
CA VAL A 291 28.43 10.29 26.33
C VAL A 291 27.85 9.98 24.95
N PHE A 292 27.53 10.99 24.14
CA PHE A 292 26.98 10.80 22.79
C PHE A 292 28.03 10.37 21.76
N ASP A 293 29.31 10.45 22.13
CA ASP A 293 30.46 10.12 21.29
C ASP A 293 31.01 8.69 21.55
N ARG A 294 30.37 7.91 22.43
CA ARG A 294 30.81 6.54 22.75
C ARG A 294 30.69 5.61 21.54
N LYS A 295 31.67 4.70 21.36
CA LYS A 295 31.70 3.67 20.30
C LYS A 295 31.50 4.28 18.90
N HIS A 296 30.40 3.93 18.22
CA HIS A 296 30.10 4.46 16.89
C HIS A 296 29.54 5.88 16.94
N GLY A 297 29.40 6.50 18.12
CA GLY A 297 28.91 7.86 18.29
C GLY A 297 27.39 7.91 18.26
N THR A 298 26.85 8.94 17.62
CA THR A 298 25.41 9.07 17.36
C THR A 298 25.14 8.73 15.90
N VAL A 299 24.34 7.70 15.66
CA VAL A 299 23.99 7.20 14.33
C VAL A 299 22.52 7.51 14.03
N LEU A 300 22.24 8.08 12.86
CA LEU A 300 20.89 8.26 12.33
C LEU A 300 20.52 7.07 11.43
N ASP A 301 19.53 6.30 11.88
CA ASP A 301 19.21 5.01 11.30
C ASP A 301 17.71 4.89 10.98
N SER A 302 17.37 4.82 9.70
CA SER A 302 16.01 4.61 9.24
C SER A 302 15.49 3.18 9.44
N GLY A 303 16.38 2.19 9.55
CA GLY A 303 16.03 0.80 9.88
C GLY A 303 15.66 0.62 11.35
N THR A 304 15.96 1.61 12.20
CA THR A 304 15.62 1.61 13.62
C THR A 304 14.33 2.41 13.88
N THR A 305 13.37 1.82 14.60
CA THR A 305 12.09 2.48 14.89
C THR A 305 12.22 3.67 15.85
N TYR A 306 12.89 3.44 16.99
CA TYR A 306 12.91 4.32 18.15
C TYR A 306 14.30 4.90 18.41
N THR A 307 14.40 5.82 19.36
CA THR A 307 15.71 6.32 19.79
C THR A 307 16.24 5.49 20.96
N TYR A 308 17.50 5.09 20.88
CA TYR A 308 18.21 4.34 21.91
C TYR A 308 19.39 5.15 22.41
N LEU A 309 19.36 5.55 23.68
CA LEU A 309 20.39 6.37 24.30
C LEU A 309 21.29 5.53 25.21
N PRO A 310 22.57 5.89 25.37
CA PRO A 310 23.40 5.39 26.45
C PRO A 310 22.69 5.57 27.81
N GLU A 311 22.92 4.66 28.75
CA GLU A 311 22.18 4.63 30.04
C GLU A 311 22.20 5.98 30.76
N ASP A 312 23.38 6.60 30.88
CA ASP A 312 23.55 7.91 31.55
C ASP A 312 22.70 9.01 30.91
N ALA A 313 22.66 9.03 29.56
CA ALA A 313 21.86 9.99 28.80
C ALA A 313 20.36 9.69 28.92
N PHE A 314 19.95 8.41 28.87
CA PHE A 314 18.56 8.02 29.04
C PHE A 314 18.01 8.42 30.41
N VAL A 315 18.78 8.22 31.48
CA VAL A 315 18.38 8.56 32.85
C VAL A 315 18.14 10.05 33.00
N GLU A 316 19.07 10.89 32.54
CA GLU A 316 18.90 12.35 32.62
C GLU A 316 17.81 12.86 31.67
N PHE A 317 17.67 12.28 30.47
CA PHE A 317 16.58 12.60 29.55
C PHE A 317 15.21 12.29 30.16
N LYS A 318 15.02 11.08 30.67
CA LYS A 318 13.79 10.66 31.37
C LYS A 318 13.47 11.60 32.51
N LYS A 319 14.45 11.90 33.37
CA LYS A 319 14.28 12.79 34.51
C LYS A 319 13.85 14.19 34.09
N ALA A 320 14.44 14.73 33.02
CA ALA A 320 14.08 16.03 32.49
C ALA A 320 12.65 16.05 31.93
N ILE A 321 12.24 15.03 31.17
CA ILE A 321 10.87 14.91 30.65
C ILE A 321 9.85 14.77 31.79
N MET A 322 10.09 13.86 32.74
CA MET A 322 9.19 13.62 33.88
C MET A 322 9.01 14.85 34.77
N LYS A 323 10.00 15.76 34.79
CA LYS A 323 9.91 17.02 35.53
C LYS A 323 8.93 18.00 34.89
N GLU A 324 8.84 18.00 33.56
CA GLU A 324 7.98 18.93 32.81
C GLU A 324 6.56 18.35 32.63
N VAL A 325 6.42 17.02 32.55
CA VAL A 325 5.12 16.33 32.43
C VAL A 325 4.49 16.13 33.81
N THR A 326 3.75 17.14 34.28
CA THR A 326 3.19 17.16 35.66
C THR A 326 1.69 16.93 35.73
N SER A 327 0.94 17.17 34.66
CA SER A 327 -0.52 17.13 34.61
C SER A 327 -1.11 15.79 34.15
N LEU A 328 -0.28 14.90 33.61
CA LEU A 328 -0.71 13.62 33.06
C LEU A 328 -0.55 12.47 34.05
N LYS A 329 -1.40 11.45 33.93
CA LYS A 329 -1.30 10.24 34.72
C LYS A 329 -0.34 9.26 34.06
N GLN A 330 0.70 8.83 34.77
CA GLN A 330 1.56 7.74 34.29
C GLN A 330 0.80 6.40 34.28
N ILE A 331 0.95 5.63 33.21
CA ILE A 331 0.29 4.34 32.98
C ILE A 331 1.31 3.30 32.51
N SER A 332 0.94 2.02 32.58
CA SER A 332 1.72 0.94 31.97
C SER A 332 1.74 1.04 30.45
N GLY A 333 2.77 0.46 29.83
CA GLY A 333 2.87 0.34 28.38
C GLY A 333 1.87 -0.64 27.76
N PRO A 334 1.70 -0.58 26.42
CA PRO A 334 0.79 -1.46 25.70
C PRO A 334 1.23 -2.93 25.76
N ASP A 335 2.54 -3.21 25.82
CA ASP A 335 3.09 -4.54 26.00
C ASP A 335 3.76 -4.67 27.38
N PRO A 336 3.22 -5.49 28.30
CA PRO A 336 3.73 -5.60 29.67
C PRO A 336 5.12 -6.23 29.76
N ARG A 337 5.67 -6.77 28.66
CA ARG A 337 7.04 -7.30 28.60
C ARG A 337 8.09 -6.18 28.57
N TYR A 338 7.69 -4.98 28.15
CA TYR A 338 8.56 -3.81 28.08
C TYR A 338 8.19 -2.82 29.18
N ASN A 339 9.19 -2.12 29.70
CA ASN A 339 9.01 -1.11 30.74
C ASN A 339 8.86 0.28 30.13
N ASP A 340 7.83 0.45 29.30
CA ASP A 340 7.58 1.70 28.58
C ASP A 340 7.13 2.80 29.55
N ILE A 341 7.54 4.04 29.26
CA ILE A 341 7.12 5.22 30.03
C ILE A 341 5.95 5.86 29.29
N CYS A 342 4.74 5.61 29.80
CA CYS A 342 3.51 6.05 29.16
C CYS A 342 2.66 6.93 30.06
N PHE A 343 1.84 7.76 29.43
CA PHE A 343 0.96 8.73 30.08
C PHE A 343 -0.42 8.68 29.46
N SER A 344 -1.46 9.01 30.24
CA SER A 344 -2.82 9.23 29.77
C SER A 344 -3.36 10.60 30.17
N GLY A 345 -4.35 11.06 29.41
CA GLY A 345 -5.05 12.32 29.64
C GLY A 345 -4.62 13.46 28.73
N ALA A 346 -3.75 13.21 27.74
CA ALA A 346 -3.28 14.24 26.81
C ALA A 346 -4.30 14.57 25.69
N GLY A 347 -5.35 13.75 25.52
CA GLY A 347 -6.26 13.83 24.37
C GLY A 347 -5.71 13.10 23.15
N SER A 348 -6.44 13.05 22.04
CA SER A 348 -6.00 12.36 20.81
C SER A 348 -5.48 13.30 19.71
N ASP A 349 -5.69 14.60 19.89
CA ASP A 349 -5.25 15.65 18.97
C ASP A 349 -3.74 15.91 19.15
N ILE A 350 -2.97 15.60 18.12
CA ILE A 350 -1.50 15.73 18.13
C ILE A 350 -1.08 17.19 18.30
N SER A 351 -1.84 18.12 17.71
CA SER A 351 -1.51 19.55 17.77
C SER A 351 -1.52 20.11 19.20
N GLU A 352 -2.25 19.42 20.09
CA GLU A 352 -2.42 19.81 21.49
C GLU A 352 -1.41 19.15 22.44
N LEU A 353 -0.59 18.21 21.97
CA LEU A 353 0.40 17.52 22.81
C LEU A 353 1.44 18.48 23.40
N SER A 354 1.75 19.58 22.70
CA SER A 354 2.68 20.61 23.18
C SER A 354 2.18 21.34 24.44
N LYS A 355 0.89 21.20 24.80
CA LYS A 355 0.35 21.68 26.09
C LYS A 355 0.80 20.83 27.27
N PHE A 356 1.16 19.58 27.03
CA PHE A 356 1.43 18.58 28.07
C PHE A 356 2.88 18.09 28.08
N PHE A 357 3.54 18.09 26.92
CA PHE A 357 4.89 17.60 26.76
C PHE A 357 5.82 18.69 26.21
N PRO A 358 7.08 18.77 26.67
CA PRO A 358 7.99 19.86 26.32
C PRO A 358 8.58 19.70 24.92
N THR A 359 9.07 20.79 24.33
CA THR A 359 9.99 20.69 23.19
C THR A 359 11.33 20.12 23.65
N VAL A 360 11.94 19.29 22.80
CA VAL A 360 13.28 18.74 22.99
C VAL A 360 14.16 19.22 21.84
N ASP A 361 15.33 19.80 22.12
CA ASP A 361 16.28 20.19 21.07
C ASP A 361 17.47 19.25 21.04
N MET A 362 17.85 18.81 19.86
CA MET A 362 19.17 18.23 19.58
C MET A 362 20.13 19.35 19.21
N VAL A 363 21.22 19.50 19.94
CA VAL A 363 22.25 20.52 19.70
C VAL A 363 23.47 19.87 19.11
N PHE A 364 23.85 20.31 17.92
CA PHE A 364 24.99 19.79 17.17
C PHE A 364 26.28 20.54 17.52
N GLU A 365 27.43 19.96 17.15
CA GLU A 365 28.76 20.55 17.41
C GLU A 365 28.92 21.98 16.87
N ASN A 366 28.31 22.28 15.72
CA ASN A 366 28.33 23.61 15.11
C ASN A 366 27.39 24.63 15.82
N GLY A 367 26.73 24.24 16.90
CA GLY A 367 25.79 25.05 17.67
C GLY A 367 24.39 25.17 17.07
N GLN A 368 24.14 24.57 15.89
CA GLN A 368 22.79 24.52 15.34
C GLN A 368 21.90 23.57 16.16
N LYS A 369 20.59 23.84 16.15
CA LYS A 369 19.60 23.10 16.94
C LYS A 369 18.50 22.53 16.07
N TYR A 370 18.27 21.23 16.16
CA TYR A 370 17.11 20.58 15.57
C TYR A 370 16.05 20.28 16.65
N SER A 371 14.91 20.97 16.56
CA SER A 371 13.83 20.84 17.54
C SER A 371 12.90 19.66 17.23
N LEU A 372 12.69 18.83 18.24
CA LEU A 372 11.76 17.71 18.29
C LEU A 372 10.49 18.15 19.02
N PHE A 373 9.35 18.04 18.33
CA PHE A 373 8.04 18.22 18.92
C PHE A 373 7.55 16.89 19.52
N PRO A 374 6.48 16.89 20.34
CA PRO A 374 5.97 15.66 20.96
C PRO A 374 5.78 14.49 19.99
N GLU A 375 5.36 14.75 18.74
CA GLU A 375 5.22 13.70 17.73
C GLU A 375 6.53 12.98 17.34
N ASN A 376 7.68 13.61 17.61
CA ASN A 376 9.02 13.12 17.27
C ASN A 376 9.69 12.30 18.37
N TYR A 377 9.12 12.27 19.57
CA TYR A 377 9.65 11.46 20.67
C TYR A 377 8.57 10.65 21.41
N LEU A 378 7.30 10.74 20.99
CA LEU A 378 6.20 9.96 21.50
C LEU A 378 5.67 8.96 20.46
N PHE A 379 5.14 7.85 20.94
CA PHE A 379 4.28 6.94 20.20
C PHE A 379 2.92 6.76 20.87
N ARG A 380 1.89 6.44 20.07
CA ARG A 380 0.52 6.22 20.57
C ARG A 380 0.43 4.91 21.37
N HIS A 381 -0.27 4.95 22.49
CA HIS A 381 -0.57 3.76 23.28
C HIS A 381 -1.70 2.96 22.61
N SER A 382 -1.37 1.81 22.02
CA SER A 382 -2.32 1.03 21.18
C SER A 382 -3.58 0.55 21.91
N LYS A 383 -3.55 0.45 23.24
CA LYS A 383 -4.70 -0.02 24.06
C LYS A 383 -5.43 1.08 24.82
N MET A 384 -4.98 2.34 24.74
CA MET A 384 -5.56 3.44 25.53
C MET A 384 -5.66 4.70 24.68
N HIS A 385 -6.89 5.09 24.37
CA HIS A 385 -7.16 6.30 23.60
C HIS A 385 -6.64 7.55 24.34
N GLY A 386 -5.90 8.41 23.62
CA GLY A 386 -5.24 9.58 24.19
C GLY A 386 -4.10 9.25 25.18
N GLY A 387 -3.58 8.01 25.11
CA GLY A 387 -2.36 7.61 25.79
C GLY A 387 -1.14 7.70 24.87
N TYR A 388 0.00 8.12 25.40
CA TYR A 388 1.26 8.24 24.66
C TYR A 388 2.42 7.73 25.50
N CYS A 389 3.43 7.20 24.82
CA CYS A 389 4.62 6.61 25.41
C CYS A 389 5.88 7.26 24.85
N LEU A 390 6.93 7.39 25.66
CA LEU A 390 8.24 7.85 25.17
C LEU A 390 8.84 6.81 24.23
N GLY A 391 9.18 7.22 23.01
CA GLY A 391 9.94 6.42 22.05
C GLY A 391 11.45 6.58 22.19
N PHE A 392 11.91 6.81 23.42
CA PHE A 392 13.30 6.86 23.82
C PHE A 392 13.54 5.71 24.79
N PHE A 393 14.56 4.90 24.53
CA PHE A 393 14.87 3.70 25.28
C PHE A 393 16.34 3.69 25.70
N LYS A 394 16.63 2.87 26.72
CA LYS A 394 18.00 2.64 27.19
C LYS A 394 18.76 1.68 26.27
N ASN A 395 20.05 1.93 26.05
CA ASN A 395 20.96 1.11 25.24
C ASN A 395 22.20 0.63 26.02
N GLY A 396 22.20 0.69 27.36
CA GLY A 396 23.40 0.38 28.16
C GLY A 396 24.58 1.29 27.78
N ASP A 397 25.78 0.71 27.66
CA ASP A 397 27.01 1.43 27.24
C ASP A 397 27.25 1.39 25.72
N GLN A 398 26.18 1.26 24.92
CA GLN A 398 26.27 1.27 23.46
C GLN A 398 26.25 2.68 22.87
N SER A 399 26.41 2.78 21.55
CA SER A 399 26.25 4.01 20.77
C SER A 399 24.84 4.59 20.92
N THR A 400 24.68 5.88 20.59
CA THR A 400 23.36 6.50 20.43
C THR A 400 22.79 6.12 19.06
N LEU A 401 21.59 5.54 19.03
CA LEU A 401 20.86 5.26 17.79
C LEU A 401 19.63 6.16 17.72
N LEU A 402 19.56 6.97 16.68
CA LEU A 402 18.44 7.85 16.40
C LEU A 402 17.57 7.18 15.33
N GLY A 403 16.43 6.63 15.74
CA GLY A 403 15.50 5.97 14.83
C GLY A 403 14.55 6.91 14.11
N GLY A 404 13.71 6.33 13.24
CA GLY A 404 12.73 7.07 12.42
C GLY A 404 11.76 7.95 13.21
N ILE A 405 11.51 7.66 14.50
CA ILE A 405 10.60 8.47 15.33
C ILE A 405 11.00 9.96 15.37
N ILE A 406 12.30 10.27 15.46
CA ILE A 406 12.78 11.66 15.61
C ILE A 406 12.70 12.49 14.32
N VAL A 407 12.44 11.83 13.18
CA VAL A 407 12.43 12.45 11.85
C VAL A 407 11.06 12.35 11.16
N ARG A 408 9.99 12.00 11.90
CA ARG A 408 8.62 12.22 11.43
C ARG A 408 8.38 13.69 11.05
N ASN A 409 7.66 13.93 9.95
CA ASN A 409 7.44 15.26 9.37
C ASN A 409 8.74 16.06 9.24
N THR A 410 9.80 15.39 8.82
CA THR A 410 11.11 16.00 8.61
C THR A 410 11.70 15.45 7.32
N PHE A 411 12.03 16.36 6.40
CA PHE A 411 12.82 16.04 5.24
C PHE A 411 14.29 16.00 5.66
N VAL A 412 14.86 14.80 5.62
CA VAL A 412 16.24 14.53 5.98
C VAL A 412 17.04 14.32 4.71
N THR A 413 18.07 15.14 4.49
CA THR A 413 18.99 14.99 3.36
C THR A 413 20.31 14.45 3.87
N TYR A 414 20.75 13.34 3.28
CA TYR A 414 22.07 12.75 3.47
C TYR A 414 22.94 13.26 2.32
N ASP A 415 23.65 14.36 2.55
CA ASP A 415 24.53 15.00 1.57
C ASP A 415 25.96 14.45 1.76
N ARG A 416 26.19 13.30 1.11
CA ARG A 416 27.41 12.51 1.25
C ARG A 416 28.60 13.17 0.55
N GLU A 417 28.34 13.87 -0.56
CA GLU A 417 29.34 14.68 -1.28
C GLU A 417 29.99 15.73 -0.37
N HIS A 418 29.22 16.30 0.57
CA HIS A 418 29.68 17.34 1.48
C HIS A 418 29.78 16.87 2.94
N ASP A 419 29.75 15.55 3.20
CA ASP A 419 29.84 14.94 4.53
C ASP A 419 28.93 15.59 5.57
N ARG A 420 27.65 15.78 5.24
CA ARG A 420 26.67 16.41 6.15
C ARG A 420 25.28 15.82 6.05
N ILE A 421 24.53 15.94 7.13
CA ILE A 421 23.10 15.59 7.19
C ILE A 421 22.30 16.86 7.44
N GLY A 422 21.27 17.07 6.63
CA GLY A 422 20.35 18.19 6.72
C GLY A 422 19.00 17.76 7.28
N PHE A 423 18.42 18.57 8.16
CA PHE A 423 17.08 18.38 8.71
C PHE A 423 16.21 19.59 8.37
N TRP A 424 15.04 19.35 7.79
CA TRP A 424 14.06 20.38 7.49
C TRP A 424 12.65 19.94 7.91
N LYS A 425 12.06 20.62 8.88
CA LYS A 425 10.69 20.32 9.35
C LYS A 425 9.68 20.67 8.27
N THR A 426 8.88 19.70 7.85
CA THR A 426 7.91 19.87 6.77
C THR A 426 6.84 18.80 6.83
N ASN A 427 5.66 19.07 6.27
CA ASN A 427 4.63 18.05 6.11
C ASN A 427 5.02 17.08 4.98
N CYS A 428 5.55 15.91 5.35
CA CYS A 428 6.03 14.92 4.38
C CYS A 428 4.92 14.29 3.54
N SER A 429 3.66 14.36 3.99
CA SER A 429 2.51 13.86 3.22
C SER A 429 2.21 14.70 1.97
N GLU A 430 2.45 16.01 2.04
CA GLU A 430 2.27 16.94 0.92
C GLU A 430 3.52 17.04 0.05
N LEU A 431 4.69 16.66 0.59
CA LEU A 431 5.96 16.82 -0.12
C LEU A 431 5.99 15.98 -1.40
N TRP A 432 5.40 14.78 -1.39
CA TRP A 432 5.32 13.92 -2.57
C TRP A 432 4.58 14.59 -3.73
N GLU A 433 3.46 15.27 -3.44
CA GLU A 433 2.70 16.00 -4.45
C GLU A 433 3.49 17.17 -5.01
N ARG A 434 4.24 17.89 -4.18
CA ARG A 434 5.10 19.01 -4.61
C ARG A 434 6.26 18.54 -5.47
N LEU A 435 6.92 17.43 -5.11
CA LEU A 435 8.00 16.83 -5.88
C LEU A 435 7.51 16.29 -7.24
N ASN A 436 6.28 15.76 -7.31
CA ASN A 436 5.69 15.33 -8.57
C ASN A 436 5.18 16.51 -9.43
N ALA A 437 4.69 17.58 -8.79
CA ALA A 437 4.21 18.77 -9.50
C ALA A 437 5.33 19.52 -10.22
N THR A 438 6.59 19.42 -9.77
CA THR A 438 7.73 20.03 -10.46
C THR A 438 8.05 19.43 -11.84
N GLY A 439 7.47 18.29 -12.21
CA GLY A 439 7.44 17.79 -13.60
C GLY A 439 6.45 18.53 -14.51
N ALA A 440 5.55 19.33 -13.93
CA ALA A 440 4.55 20.14 -14.62
C ALA A 440 4.51 21.55 -14.01
N HIS A 441 5.38 22.43 -14.54
CA HIS A 441 5.39 23.88 -14.36
C HIS A 441 6.20 24.36 -13.15
N SER A 442 7.33 25.00 -13.44
CA SER A 442 8.01 25.89 -12.51
C SER A 442 7.03 26.97 -12.01
N PRO A 443 6.97 27.28 -10.70
CA PRO A 443 6.19 28.40 -10.22
C PRO A 443 6.78 29.70 -10.78
N ALA A 444 6.02 30.37 -11.64
CA ALA A 444 6.31 31.73 -12.05
C ALA A 444 6.33 32.62 -10.79
N ALA A 445 7.43 33.37 -10.63
CA ALA A 445 7.58 34.36 -9.58
C ALA A 445 6.42 35.37 -9.61
N SER A 446 5.83 35.65 -8.45
CA SER A 446 4.85 36.72 -8.29
C SER A 446 5.45 38.10 -8.59
N PRO A 447 4.68 39.06 -9.12
CA PRO A 447 5.23 40.30 -9.68
C PRO A 447 5.45 41.38 -8.61
N ALA A 448 6.62 42.01 -8.62
CA ALA A 448 6.83 43.32 -8.04
C ALA A 448 6.22 44.40 -8.97
N GLY A 449 5.43 45.32 -8.40
CA GLY A 449 4.89 46.50 -9.09
C GLY A 449 5.92 47.65 -9.22
N PRO A 450 5.49 48.83 -9.71
CA PRO A 450 5.62 49.18 -11.12
C PRO A 450 6.64 50.30 -11.35
N SER A 451 7.28 50.29 -12.52
CA SER A 451 8.03 51.45 -13.04
C SER A 451 7.72 51.64 -14.51
N THR A 452 7.09 52.77 -14.77
CA THR A 452 6.71 53.37 -16.06
C THR A 452 7.91 53.60 -16.98
N VAL A 453 7.73 53.42 -18.29
CA VAL A 453 7.87 54.45 -19.35
C VAL A 453 8.01 53.82 -20.75
N ASP A 454 7.14 54.30 -21.65
CA ASP A 454 7.15 54.39 -23.12
C ASP A 454 7.23 53.17 -24.06
N SER A 455 6.14 53.03 -24.84
CA SER A 455 6.12 52.47 -26.21
C SER A 455 6.33 53.60 -27.24
N PRO A 456 6.61 53.28 -28.54
CA PRO A 456 5.47 53.09 -29.44
C PRO A 456 5.65 52.08 -30.60
N ARG A 457 4.50 51.50 -30.99
CA ARG A 457 3.97 51.22 -32.35
C ARG A 457 4.24 49.88 -33.08
N SER A 458 3.20 49.04 -33.03
CA SER A 458 2.35 48.50 -34.12
C SER A 458 2.93 47.61 -35.23
N SER A 459 2.40 46.38 -35.32
CA SER A 459 1.76 45.78 -36.51
C SER A 459 0.91 44.58 -36.09
N ALA A 460 -0.19 44.33 -36.80
CA ALA A 460 -1.35 43.56 -36.36
C ALA A 460 -1.54 42.24 -37.16
N VAL A 461 -2.36 41.30 -36.62
CA VAL A 461 -3.28 40.36 -37.35
C VAL A 461 -2.57 39.16 -38.04
N LEU A 462 -2.82 37.85 -37.87
CA LEU A 462 -3.92 36.95 -37.42
C LEU A 462 -3.33 35.57 -36.95
N PRO A 463 -4.09 34.70 -36.26
CA PRO A 463 -3.66 33.35 -35.87
C PRO A 463 -3.98 32.28 -36.94
N PRO A 464 -3.16 31.22 -37.11
CA PRO A 464 -3.57 30.06 -37.90
C PRO A 464 -4.30 29.01 -37.05
N GLU A 465 -5.23 28.38 -37.75
CA GLU A 465 -6.22 27.40 -37.31
C GLU A 465 -5.64 26.13 -36.66
N ALA A 466 -6.45 25.58 -35.76
CA ALA A 466 -6.29 24.25 -35.20
C ALA A 466 -6.43 23.17 -36.27
N ASN A 467 -5.51 22.21 -36.27
CA ASN A 467 -5.64 20.93 -36.97
C ASN A 467 -5.73 19.78 -35.96
N PRO A 468 -6.35 18.65 -36.36
CA PRO A 468 -7.12 17.79 -35.47
C PRO A 468 -6.27 16.76 -34.74
N ALA A 469 -6.82 16.30 -33.62
CA ALA A 469 -6.32 15.22 -32.80
C ALA A 469 -5.87 14.00 -33.61
N ALA A 470 -4.62 13.58 -33.40
CA ALA A 470 -4.16 12.25 -33.70
C ALA A 470 -4.38 11.38 -32.46
N ASP A 471 -5.19 10.33 -32.62
CA ASP A 471 -5.42 9.28 -31.63
C ASP A 471 -4.09 8.67 -31.14
N SER A 472 -3.89 8.68 -29.82
CA SER A 472 -2.84 7.92 -29.14
C SER A 472 -3.48 6.77 -28.36
N PRO A 473 -3.04 5.50 -28.54
CA PRO A 473 -3.64 4.36 -27.88
C PRO A 473 -3.04 4.20 -26.47
N TYR A 474 -3.51 5.00 -25.51
CA TYR A 474 -3.22 4.76 -24.10
C TYR A 474 -4.31 3.89 -23.47
N PHE A 475 -3.90 2.68 -23.08
CA PHE A 475 -4.65 1.85 -22.15
C PHE A 475 -4.81 2.59 -20.81
N HIS A 476 -6.03 3.04 -20.51
CA HIS A 476 -6.42 3.42 -19.16
C HIS A 476 -6.47 2.15 -18.30
N ILE A 477 -5.55 2.01 -17.34
CA ILE A 477 -5.71 1.03 -16.26
C ILE A 477 -6.77 1.60 -15.32
N GLU A 478 -8.02 1.15 -15.47
CA GLU A 478 -9.10 1.47 -14.55
C GLU A 478 -8.76 0.96 -13.13
N GLU A 479 -8.94 1.82 -12.12
CA GLU A 479 -8.84 1.44 -10.70
C GLU A 479 -9.70 0.19 -10.40
N PRO A 480 -9.26 -0.70 -9.48
CA PRO A 480 -9.99 -1.92 -9.17
C PRO A 480 -11.36 -1.59 -8.54
N ARG A 481 -12.43 -1.76 -9.31
CA ARG A 481 -13.81 -1.65 -8.82
C ARG A 481 -14.11 -2.85 -7.93
N ILE A 482 -14.52 -2.63 -6.68
CA ILE A 482 -14.82 -3.72 -5.73
C ILE A 482 -16.31 -4.03 -5.78
N GLY A 483 -16.67 -5.25 -6.15
CA GLY A 483 -18.06 -5.68 -6.33
C GLY A 483 -18.71 -6.21 -5.06
N ARG A 484 -17.93 -6.83 -4.17
CA ARG A 484 -18.43 -7.41 -2.92
C ARG A 484 -17.27 -7.61 -1.95
N VAL A 485 -17.52 -7.47 -0.65
CA VAL A 485 -16.55 -7.84 0.39
C VAL A 485 -17.13 -8.99 1.20
N THR A 486 -16.38 -10.07 1.39
CA THR A 486 -16.80 -11.19 2.24
C THR A 486 -15.86 -11.32 3.43
N PHE A 487 -16.38 -11.68 4.60
CA PHE A 487 -15.57 -11.84 5.80
C PHE A 487 -16.18 -12.84 6.76
N SER A 488 -15.36 -13.40 7.64
CA SER A 488 -15.78 -14.38 8.64
C SER A 488 -15.43 -13.89 10.04
N MET A 489 -16.37 -14.02 10.96
CA MET A 489 -16.19 -13.69 12.38
C MET A 489 -16.38 -14.96 13.21
N SER A 490 -15.41 -15.28 14.05
CA SER A 490 -15.50 -16.34 15.05
C SER A 490 -15.97 -15.75 16.38
N PHE A 491 -16.92 -16.38 17.03
CA PHE A 491 -17.53 -15.97 18.29
C PHE A 491 -17.26 -17.04 19.34
N ASN A 492 -16.93 -16.63 20.57
CA ASN A 492 -16.76 -17.55 21.70
C ASN A 492 -18.09 -18.08 22.27
N VAL A 493 -19.22 -17.72 21.66
CA VAL A 493 -20.56 -18.10 22.07
C VAL A 493 -21.14 -19.15 21.12
N THR A 494 -21.90 -20.10 21.67
CA THR A 494 -22.50 -21.19 20.91
C THR A 494 -23.64 -20.72 19.99
N TYR A 495 -23.85 -21.48 18.93
CA TYR A 495 -24.88 -21.23 17.92
C TYR A 495 -26.26 -20.98 18.51
N THR A 496 -26.64 -21.73 19.54
CA THR A 496 -27.97 -21.65 20.15
C THR A 496 -28.27 -20.29 20.77
N ILE A 497 -27.24 -19.54 21.16
CA ILE A 497 -27.35 -18.20 21.76
C ILE A 497 -27.35 -17.11 20.69
N ILE A 498 -26.57 -17.26 19.62
CA ILE A 498 -26.48 -16.25 18.54
C ILE A 498 -27.67 -16.35 17.57
N LYS A 499 -28.20 -17.57 17.33
CA LYS A 499 -29.27 -17.83 16.36
C LYS A 499 -30.49 -16.90 16.47
N PRO A 500 -31.02 -16.58 17.66
CA PRO A 500 -32.14 -15.65 17.81
C PRO A 500 -31.81 -14.22 17.39
N HIS A 501 -30.55 -13.79 17.58
CA HIS A 501 -30.07 -12.41 17.37
C HIS A 501 -29.34 -12.21 16.05
N ILE A 502 -29.41 -13.18 15.12
CA ILE A 502 -28.59 -13.15 13.90
C ILE A 502 -28.95 -11.96 12.98
N LYS A 503 -30.20 -11.50 13.00
CA LYS A 503 -30.63 -10.32 12.26
C LYS A 503 -30.08 -9.03 12.88
N GLU A 504 -30.02 -8.97 14.20
CA GLU A 504 -29.42 -7.86 14.95
C GLU A 504 -27.91 -7.81 14.72
N LEU A 505 -27.24 -8.96 14.62
CA LEU A 505 -25.81 -9.02 14.29
C LEU A 505 -25.49 -8.33 12.96
N ALA A 506 -26.21 -8.66 11.89
CA ALA A 506 -25.99 -8.03 10.58
C ALA A 506 -26.28 -6.52 10.61
N HIS A 507 -27.25 -6.09 11.44
CA HIS A 507 -27.58 -4.68 11.63
C HIS A 507 -26.47 -3.92 12.37
N ASN A 508 -26.00 -4.44 13.51
CA ASN A 508 -24.92 -3.83 14.29
C ASN A 508 -23.62 -3.75 13.49
N VAL A 509 -23.30 -4.79 12.71
CA VAL A 509 -22.13 -4.76 11.81
C VAL A 509 -22.30 -3.70 10.71
N ALA A 510 -23.51 -3.50 10.19
CA ALA A 510 -23.75 -2.43 9.22
C ALA A 510 -23.59 -1.05 9.85
N GLU A 511 -24.09 -0.84 11.07
CA GLU A 511 -23.98 0.42 11.81
C GLU A 511 -22.52 0.79 12.12
N GLU A 512 -21.74 -0.16 12.62
CA GLU A 512 -20.30 0.01 12.90
C GLU A 512 -19.46 0.31 11.64
N LEU A 513 -19.92 -0.14 10.48
CA LEU A 513 -19.27 0.13 9.19
C LEU A 513 -19.86 1.36 8.47
N GLU A 514 -20.80 2.06 9.09
CA GLU A 514 -21.52 3.20 8.51
C GLU A 514 -22.23 2.84 7.18
N LEU A 515 -22.76 1.63 7.09
CA LEU A 515 -23.45 1.07 5.92
C LEU A 515 -24.96 0.91 6.16
N GLN A 516 -25.72 0.80 5.06
CA GLN A 516 -27.13 0.40 5.19
C GLN A 516 -27.24 -1.08 5.55
N ALA A 517 -28.13 -1.42 6.48
CA ALA A 517 -28.36 -2.81 6.91
C ALA A 517 -28.72 -3.78 5.75
N SER A 518 -29.26 -3.26 4.64
CA SER A 518 -29.56 -4.03 3.42
C SER A 518 -28.32 -4.53 2.66
N GLN A 519 -27.17 -3.89 2.88
CA GLN A 519 -25.90 -4.19 2.23
C GLN A 519 -25.17 -5.38 2.89
N VAL A 520 -25.36 -5.60 4.19
CA VAL A 520 -24.73 -6.68 4.95
C VAL A 520 -25.63 -7.91 4.97
N ARG A 521 -25.13 -9.04 4.44
CA ARG A 521 -25.87 -10.30 4.38
C ARG A 521 -25.07 -11.45 4.94
N ILE A 522 -25.71 -12.25 5.79
CA ILE A 522 -25.12 -13.50 6.28
C ILE A 522 -25.13 -14.53 5.14
N LYS A 523 -23.97 -15.13 4.87
CA LYS A 523 -23.76 -16.12 3.81
C LYS A 523 -23.82 -17.55 4.34
N ASN A 524 -23.10 -17.80 5.43
CA ASN A 524 -23.03 -19.12 6.03
C ASN A 524 -22.85 -18.98 7.54
N PHE A 525 -23.28 -20.01 8.26
CA PHE A 525 -23.15 -20.12 9.70
C PHE A 525 -22.77 -21.57 10.03
N SER A 526 -21.68 -21.76 10.77
CA SER A 526 -21.23 -23.07 11.24
C SER A 526 -20.85 -23.05 12.71
N SER A 527 -20.96 -24.20 13.38
CA SER A 527 -20.44 -24.38 14.74
C SER A 527 -18.95 -24.73 14.67
N GLU A 528 -18.13 -24.14 15.54
CA GLU A 528 -16.70 -24.41 15.63
C GLU A 528 -16.33 -24.70 17.10
N GLY A 529 -16.27 -25.97 17.47
CA GLY A 529 -16.10 -26.38 18.87
C GLY A 529 -17.20 -25.85 19.78
N ASN A 530 -16.82 -25.10 20.82
CA ASN A 530 -17.75 -24.40 21.73
C ASN A 530 -18.16 -23.00 21.24
N GLY A 531 -17.71 -22.58 20.06
CA GLY A 531 -17.99 -21.28 19.46
C GLY A 531 -18.78 -21.37 18.15
N SER A 532 -18.94 -20.22 17.49
CA SER A 532 -19.65 -20.10 16.23
C SER A 532 -18.83 -19.34 15.20
N LEU A 533 -18.84 -19.78 13.94
CA LEU A 533 -18.23 -19.08 12.82
C LEU A 533 -19.32 -18.57 11.87
N ILE A 534 -19.33 -17.27 11.62
CA ILE A 534 -20.33 -16.60 10.79
C ILE A 534 -19.64 -15.93 9.62
N ARG A 535 -20.04 -16.28 8.41
CA ARG A 535 -19.56 -15.62 7.19
C ARG A 535 -20.59 -14.59 6.73
N LEU A 536 -20.15 -13.36 6.56
CA LEU A 536 -20.94 -12.23 6.09
C LEU A 536 -20.43 -11.73 4.74
N ALA A 537 -21.29 -11.02 4.02
CA ALA A 537 -20.98 -10.39 2.75
C ALA A 537 -21.60 -8.98 2.69
N ILE A 538 -20.81 -8.02 2.25
CA ILE A 538 -21.20 -6.63 2.04
C ILE A 538 -21.35 -6.41 0.54
N SER A 539 -22.52 -5.94 0.13
CA SER A 539 -22.84 -5.64 -1.26
C SER A 539 -22.91 -4.12 -1.51
N PRO A 540 -22.75 -3.64 -2.74
CA PRO A 540 -22.87 -2.23 -3.08
C PRO A 540 -24.25 -1.68 -2.70
N ALA A 541 -24.34 -0.36 -2.52
CA ALA A 541 -25.61 0.30 -2.23
C ALA A 541 -26.54 0.22 -3.45
N GLY A 542 -27.84 0.01 -3.22
CA GLY A 542 -28.84 0.01 -4.29
C GLY A 542 -28.65 -1.11 -5.33
N SER A 543 -28.63 -0.73 -6.60
CA SER A 543 -28.48 -1.63 -7.76
C SER A 543 -27.09 -1.59 -8.40
N ASP A 544 -26.13 -0.92 -7.75
CA ASP A 544 -24.80 -0.71 -8.30
C ASP A 544 -24.02 -2.04 -8.40
N ASP A 545 -23.22 -2.18 -9.45
CA ASP A 545 -22.41 -3.39 -9.65
C ASP A 545 -21.08 -3.33 -8.85
N TYR A 546 -20.70 -2.18 -8.28
CA TYR A 546 -19.49 -1.98 -7.47
C TYR A 546 -19.65 -0.89 -6.41
N MET A 547 -18.88 -0.98 -5.32
CA MET A 547 -18.80 0.01 -4.25
C MET A 547 -17.90 1.18 -4.66
N SER A 548 -18.16 2.37 -4.11
CA SER A 548 -17.23 3.50 -4.26
C SER A 548 -15.89 3.17 -3.60
N ASN A 549 -14.81 3.76 -4.14
CA ASN A 549 -13.45 3.56 -3.62
C ASN A 549 -13.35 3.99 -2.14
N THR A 550 -14.01 5.10 -1.78
CA THR A 550 -14.08 5.58 -0.38
C THR A 550 -14.78 4.60 0.56
N THR A 551 -15.92 4.03 0.15
CA THR A 551 -16.65 3.05 0.97
C THR A 551 -15.85 1.76 1.11
N ALA A 552 -15.24 1.28 0.02
CA ALA A 552 -14.43 0.07 0.06
C ALA A 552 -13.19 0.24 0.96
N LEU A 553 -12.46 1.35 0.83
CA LEU A 553 -11.30 1.64 1.68
C LEU A 553 -11.70 1.80 3.16
N SER A 554 -12.83 2.44 3.45
CA SER A 554 -13.36 2.55 4.82
C SER A 554 -13.63 1.17 5.45
N ILE A 555 -14.34 0.29 4.73
CA ILE A 555 -14.62 -1.08 5.19
C ILE A 555 -13.31 -1.85 5.44
N LEU A 556 -12.38 -1.79 4.49
CA LEU A 556 -11.12 -2.51 4.58
C LEU A 556 -10.23 -2.00 5.72
N SER A 557 -10.23 -0.69 5.99
CA SER A 557 -9.54 -0.09 7.13
C SER A 557 -10.10 -0.63 8.45
N ARG A 558 -11.43 -0.60 8.62
CA ARG A 558 -12.11 -1.10 9.84
C ARG A 558 -11.83 -2.59 10.09
N PHE A 559 -11.73 -3.39 9.03
CA PHE A 559 -11.36 -4.79 9.12
C PHE A 559 -9.89 -5.00 9.50
N ALA A 560 -8.97 -4.19 8.94
CA ALA A 560 -7.56 -4.26 9.27
C ALA A 560 -7.28 -3.88 10.74
N ASP A 561 -8.05 -2.94 11.28
CA ASP A 561 -7.87 -2.40 12.63
C ASP A 561 -8.65 -3.17 13.71
N HIS A 562 -9.34 -4.27 13.35
CA HIS A 562 -10.22 -5.07 14.22
C HIS A 562 -11.28 -4.22 14.96
N SER A 563 -11.71 -3.11 14.35
CA SER A 563 -12.39 -2.03 15.06
C SER A 563 -13.92 -2.16 15.09
N ILE A 564 -14.48 -3.33 14.76
CA ILE A 564 -15.94 -3.53 14.80
C ILE A 564 -16.31 -3.83 16.23
N THR A 565 -17.11 -2.97 16.87
CA THR A 565 -17.63 -3.20 18.22
C THR A 565 -19.04 -3.78 18.19
N LEU A 566 -19.24 -4.97 18.75
CA LEU A 566 -20.57 -5.60 18.86
C LEU A 566 -21.05 -5.60 20.31
N PRO A 567 -22.37 -5.54 20.54
CA PRO A 567 -22.93 -5.65 21.90
C PRO A 567 -22.49 -6.93 22.62
N GLU A 568 -22.38 -6.85 23.96
CA GLU A 568 -21.86 -7.93 24.82
C GLU A 568 -22.59 -9.28 24.65
N ILE A 569 -23.83 -9.28 24.17
CA ILE A 569 -24.62 -10.50 23.91
C ILE A 569 -23.95 -11.44 22.89
N PHE A 570 -23.06 -10.94 22.05
CA PHE A 570 -22.30 -11.72 21.08
C PHE A 570 -20.97 -12.27 21.64
N GLY A 571 -20.64 -11.95 22.90
CA GLY A 571 -19.42 -12.38 23.57
C GLY A 571 -18.15 -11.80 22.92
N THR A 572 -17.02 -12.47 23.13
CA THR A 572 -15.78 -12.08 22.45
C THR A 572 -15.76 -12.68 21.06
N TYR A 573 -15.40 -11.87 20.07
CA TYR A 573 -15.29 -12.29 18.68
C TYR A 573 -13.99 -11.84 18.06
N GLN A 574 -13.59 -12.53 17.00
CA GLN A 574 -12.41 -12.20 16.23
C GLN A 574 -12.74 -12.26 14.74
N LEU A 575 -12.23 -11.29 13.98
CA LEU A 575 -12.27 -11.35 12.53
C LEU A 575 -11.23 -12.36 12.05
N SER A 576 -11.66 -13.45 11.43
CA SER A 576 -10.76 -14.56 11.07
C SER A 576 -10.21 -14.46 9.65
N SER A 577 -11.00 -13.94 8.70
CA SER A 577 -10.58 -13.74 7.31
C SER A 577 -11.52 -12.77 6.59
N TRP A 578 -11.00 -12.05 5.60
CA TRP A 578 -11.80 -11.23 4.69
C TRP A 578 -11.22 -11.23 3.28
N ALA A 579 -12.06 -10.97 2.28
CA ALA A 579 -11.68 -10.90 0.87
C ALA A 579 -12.51 -9.83 0.15
N ALA A 580 -11.86 -9.02 -0.69
CA ALA A 580 -12.52 -8.10 -1.62
C ALA A 580 -12.61 -8.78 -3.00
N GLU A 581 -13.82 -8.95 -3.49
CA GLU A 581 -14.14 -9.63 -4.74
C GLU A 581 -14.47 -8.60 -5.83
N LEU A 582 -13.92 -8.80 -7.03
CA LEU A 582 -14.25 -7.99 -8.22
C LEU A 582 -15.73 -8.15 -8.62
N PRO A 583 -16.34 -7.13 -9.26
CA PRO A 583 -17.71 -7.19 -9.75
C PRO A 583 -17.86 -8.37 -10.71
N LEU A 584 -18.80 -9.26 -10.39
CA LEU A 584 -19.23 -10.30 -11.31
C LEU A 584 -19.78 -9.59 -12.56
N LYS A 585 -19.08 -9.71 -13.70
CA LYS A 585 -19.58 -9.23 -14.99
C LYS A 585 -20.93 -9.88 -15.25
N ARG A 586 -22.02 -9.15 -14.99
CA ARG A 586 -23.36 -9.55 -15.41
C ARG A 586 -23.33 -9.61 -16.93
N THR A 587 -23.58 -10.79 -17.50
CA THR A 587 -23.75 -10.90 -18.94
C THR A 587 -24.93 -10.02 -19.36
N TRP A 588 -24.85 -9.41 -20.55
CA TRP A 588 -25.90 -8.53 -21.10
C TRP A 588 -27.32 -9.11 -20.93
N TRP A 589 -27.42 -10.43 -21.07
CA TRP A 589 -28.62 -11.22 -20.81
C TRP A 589 -29.15 -11.08 -19.37
N GLN A 590 -28.33 -11.12 -18.33
CA GLN A 590 -28.81 -10.99 -16.95
C GLN A 590 -29.33 -9.57 -16.62
N GLN A 591 -28.75 -8.52 -17.19
CA GLN A 591 -29.25 -7.15 -16.99
C GLN A 591 -30.55 -6.89 -17.78
N HIS A 592 -30.68 -7.44 -18.99
CA HIS A 592 -31.78 -7.07 -19.88
C HIS A 592 -32.85 -8.16 -20.05
N HIS A 593 -32.74 -9.32 -19.38
CA HIS A 593 -33.70 -10.42 -19.57
C HIS A 593 -35.14 -10.00 -19.32
N VAL A 594 -35.42 -9.20 -18.28
CA VAL A 594 -36.78 -8.71 -17.99
C VAL A 594 -37.27 -7.80 -19.11
N ALA A 595 -36.44 -6.86 -19.58
CA ALA A 595 -36.78 -5.96 -20.66
C ALA A 595 -37.06 -6.72 -21.96
N VAL A 596 -36.19 -7.68 -22.31
CA VAL A 596 -36.35 -8.55 -23.49
C VAL A 596 -37.64 -9.37 -23.39
N VAL A 597 -37.90 -10.01 -22.25
CA VAL A 597 -39.12 -10.78 -22.01
C VAL A 597 -40.37 -9.88 -22.10
N VAL A 598 -40.33 -8.67 -21.55
CA VAL A 598 -41.43 -7.70 -21.64
C VAL A 598 -41.66 -7.24 -23.08
N THR A 599 -40.61 -6.95 -23.86
CA THR A 599 -40.75 -6.65 -25.30
C THR A 599 -41.30 -7.82 -26.09
N ILE A 600 -40.90 -9.06 -25.79
CA ILE A 600 -41.45 -10.26 -26.44
C ILE A 600 -42.94 -10.41 -26.10
N ILE A 601 -43.33 -10.21 -24.83
CA ILE A 601 -44.73 -10.26 -24.41
C ILE A 601 -45.55 -9.16 -25.09
N LEU A 602 -45.04 -7.92 -25.13
CA LEU A 602 -45.70 -6.81 -25.82
C LEU A 602 -45.84 -7.05 -27.33
N ALA A 603 -44.81 -7.60 -27.98
CA ALA A 603 -44.85 -7.96 -29.40
C ALA A 603 -45.86 -9.09 -29.67
N LEU A 604 -45.94 -10.08 -28.80
CA LEU A 604 -46.95 -11.16 -28.89
C LEU A 604 -48.37 -10.62 -28.68
N LEU A 605 -48.58 -9.73 -27.70
CA LEU A 605 -49.88 -9.09 -27.45
C LEU A 605 -50.31 -8.20 -28.62
N LEU A 606 -49.39 -7.44 -29.20
CA LEU A 606 -49.65 -6.65 -30.41
C LEU A 606 -49.94 -7.55 -31.61
N GLY A 607 -49.18 -8.63 -31.81
CA GLY A 607 -49.42 -9.61 -32.87
C GLY A 607 -50.78 -10.31 -32.75
N LEU A 608 -51.20 -10.65 -31.52
CA LEU A 608 -52.52 -11.21 -31.23
C LEU A 608 -53.64 -10.19 -31.41
N SER A 609 -53.40 -8.91 -31.08
CA SER A 609 -54.35 -7.82 -31.34
C SER A 609 -54.53 -7.55 -32.83
N VAL A 610 -53.44 -7.51 -33.60
CA VAL A 610 -53.47 -7.35 -35.07
C VAL A 610 -54.13 -8.57 -35.72
N SER A 611 -53.81 -9.79 -35.26
CA SER A 611 -54.48 -11.00 -35.76
C SER A 611 -55.96 -11.05 -35.38
N GLY A 612 -56.32 -10.60 -34.17
CA GLY A 612 -57.70 -10.52 -33.71
C GLY A 612 -58.51 -9.49 -34.49
N THR A 613 -57.96 -8.29 -34.70
CA THR A 613 -58.58 -7.23 -35.52
C THR A 613 -58.65 -7.63 -36.98
N TRP A 614 -57.63 -8.30 -37.53
CA TRP A 614 -57.68 -8.89 -38.87
C TRP A 614 -58.72 -10.00 -38.99
N PHE A 615 -58.88 -10.86 -37.98
CA PHE A 615 -59.89 -11.92 -37.99
C PHE A 615 -61.31 -11.35 -37.84
N ILE A 616 -61.49 -10.28 -37.06
CA ILE A 616 -62.76 -9.54 -36.95
C ILE A 616 -63.07 -8.80 -38.26
N TRP A 617 -62.07 -8.18 -38.89
CA TRP A 617 -62.20 -7.52 -40.19
C TRP A 617 -62.54 -8.53 -41.30
N ARG A 618 -61.87 -9.69 -41.33
CA ARG A 618 -62.15 -10.78 -42.26
C ARG A 618 -63.53 -11.40 -42.03
N ARG A 619 -63.99 -11.53 -40.79
CA ARG A 619 -65.38 -11.93 -40.48
C ARG A 619 -66.40 -10.88 -40.91
N ARG A 620 -66.10 -9.57 -40.77
CA ARG A 620 -66.94 -8.48 -41.27
C ARG A 620 -67.01 -8.44 -42.81
N GLN A 621 -65.92 -8.79 -43.50
CA GLN A 621 -65.92 -8.96 -44.96
C GLN A 621 -66.72 -10.19 -45.43
N GLN A 622 -66.87 -11.23 -44.59
CA GLN A 622 -67.72 -12.39 -44.90
C GLN A 622 -69.22 -12.18 -44.61
N THR A 623 -69.63 -11.01 -44.09
CA THR A 623 -71.05 -10.65 -43.87
C THR A 623 -71.55 -9.51 -44.76
N ILE A 624 -70.98 -9.32 -45.95
CA ILE A 624 -71.56 -8.47 -47.01
C ILE A 624 -71.83 -9.32 -48.25
N THR A 625 -73.11 -9.62 -48.44
CA THR A 625 -73.74 -10.45 -49.48
C THR A 625 -73.84 -9.73 -50.83
N TYR A 626 -73.51 -10.38 -51.96
CA TYR A 626 -74.21 -10.13 -53.24
C TYR A 626 -74.03 -11.28 -54.26
N ARG A 627 -75.15 -11.92 -54.63
CA ARG A 627 -75.47 -12.67 -55.89
C ARG A 627 -75.59 -11.61 -57.02
N PRO A 628 -75.49 -11.83 -58.38
CA PRO A 628 -76.15 -12.95 -59.10
C PRO A 628 -75.67 -13.29 -60.57
N VAL A 629 -76.45 -14.19 -61.20
CA VAL A 629 -76.85 -14.38 -62.62
C VAL A 629 -75.90 -14.98 -63.69
N SER A 630 -76.44 -16.09 -64.24
CA SER A 630 -76.19 -16.91 -65.43
C SER A 630 -76.42 -16.25 -66.81
N SER A 631 -75.85 -16.79 -67.90
CA SER A 631 -76.60 -17.49 -68.98
C SER A 631 -75.84 -17.60 -70.32
N SER A 632 -75.94 -18.80 -70.93
CA SER A 632 -76.01 -19.15 -72.37
C SER A 632 -75.46 -20.59 -72.48
N ALA A 633 -76.24 -21.67 -72.48
CA ALA A 633 -77.33 -22.09 -73.38
C ALA A 633 -76.89 -22.15 -74.85
N PHE A 634 -76.41 -23.32 -75.29
CA PHE A 634 -76.77 -23.92 -76.57
C PHE A 634 -76.71 -25.45 -76.44
N SER A 635 -77.85 -26.08 -76.71
CA SER A 635 -78.06 -27.50 -76.97
C SER A 635 -77.62 -27.83 -78.40
N GLU A 636 -77.09 -29.03 -78.65
CA GLU A 636 -77.78 -30.09 -79.41
C GLU A 636 -77.00 -31.41 -79.36
N GLN A 637 -77.72 -32.47 -79.69
CA GLN A 637 -77.61 -33.85 -79.26
C GLN A 637 -76.98 -34.75 -80.34
N GLU A 638 -76.46 -35.90 -79.89
CA GLU A 638 -76.35 -37.18 -80.63
C GLU A 638 -75.37 -37.19 -81.83
N LEU A 639 -74.65 -38.26 -82.18
CA LEU A 639 -74.86 -39.70 -82.02
C LEU A 639 -73.50 -40.41 -82.31
N GLN A 640 -73.23 -41.56 -81.68
CA GLN A 640 -72.20 -42.50 -82.17
C GLN A 640 -72.61 -43.07 -83.55
N PRO A 641 -71.66 -43.63 -84.35
CA PRO A 641 -71.45 -45.07 -84.26
C PRO A 641 -70.00 -45.57 -84.47
N ILE A 642 -69.66 -46.55 -83.65
CA ILE A 642 -68.98 -47.85 -83.89
C ILE A 642 -68.01 -48.07 -85.09
N VAL A 643 -66.89 -48.72 -84.74
CA VAL A 643 -66.15 -49.84 -85.38
C VAL A 643 -64.73 -49.51 -85.84
N SER A 644 -63.73 -50.03 -85.10
CA SER A 644 -62.98 -51.24 -85.49
C SER A 644 -62.66 -52.07 -84.26
#